data_AF-A0A2T1CPI8-F1
#
_entry.id   AF-A0A2T1CPI8-F1
#
_cell.length_a   1.000
_cell.length_b   1.000
_cell.length_c   1.000
_cell.angle_alpha   90.00
_cell.angle_beta   90.00
_cell.angle_gamma   90.00
#
_symmetry.space_group_name_H-M   'P 1'
#
loop_
_entity.id
_entity.type
_entity.pdbx_description
1 polymer ?
#
loop_
_entity_poly.entity_id
_entity_poly.type
_entity_poly.pdbx_seq_one_letter_code
_entity_poly.pdbx_strand_id
1 'polypeptide(L)'
;LFYWQRCGLGIQQINPAVLVQPIASAIAAGELKTNAGAAWEIQATCGLGMSLTRGENIPDYYQVQPETGAVKFQRLGYKTLAYNLKAGDEEPKEKPQTRNWTASLIPDSAFLLPDFANSCVEVLALGETAQTEYILEQSQLQKIIELTKKATAEFDSDLILKWTIDQTANSDELQFYFTQLRLLKGGKVPLIESKSIAPARIPAILRGLAAASGKAEAIAQVMTNFHPENAEFLAGSILVARTIEPNWLPWLKVAAGVVAEEGGLTAHGAILARELGIPAVVGVAGATRAIETGDWVLVDGDSGEVFATAQQDAIEKPDSNQLRDTATNADIQSTAAKMSIANYQLSSSDRSSNPASQPRRAEFAESVAPTATQLLVNVSQTSSIDRLKNLPIDGIGLLRSELMALEALDCQNPKVLLQEGRRSEFVDRMADCLTLFAAAVSPQPIFYRSLDLRESGTDGSFSYTFEPELFDWELSVLKKVCESGYKNVNLILPFVRSVEEFVYCQQRLETIWKNRPAQFQLWIMAEVPSVLFLLPDYVKAGVQGISIGTNDLTQFLLGIHRNSEQVASGFYGRDRAVMRAIEQLIRQAQAADIPCSICGDATALYPEIVESLVRWGISSISVNVDAVEQTCRAIARAEQRLLMQAARSIINN
;
A
#
# COMPACT_ATOMS: atom_id res chain seq x y z
N LEU A 1 1.30 10.00 29.60
CA LEU A 1 0.45 9.08 30.41
C LEU A 1 0.49 7.64 29.90
N PHE A 2 -0.20 7.29 28.81
CA PHE A 2 -0.22 5.92 28.27
C PHE A 2 1.16 5.34 27.94
N TYR A 3 2.07 6.18 27.41
CA TYR A 3 3.47 5.80 27.17
C TYR A 3 4.17 5.32 28.45
N TRP A 4 4.09 6.09 29.53
CA TRP A 4 4.73 5.77 30.81
C TRP A 4 4.13 4.55 31.49
N GLN A 5 2.81 4.38 31.39
CA GLN A 5 2.12 3.18 31.89
C GLN A 5 2.60 1.91 31.16
N ARG A 6 2.82 1.98 29.84
CA ARG A 6 3.41 0.88 29.07
C ARG A 6 4.87 0.61 29.43
N CYS A 7 5.63 1.64 29.80
CA CYS A 7 7.00 1.50 30.30
C CYS A 7 7.06 1.06 31.78
N GLY A 8 5.93 0.79 32.44
CA GLY A 8 5.88 0.40 33.85
C GLY A 8 6.21 1.51 34.84
N LEU A 9 6.21 2.77 34.41
CA LEU A 9 6.50 3.94 35.25
C LEU A 9 5.20 4.53 35.81
N GLY A 10 5.11 4.61 37.13
CA GLY A 10 4.00 5.27 37.82
C GLY A 10 4.10 6.79 37.68
N ILE A 11 2.97 7.50 37.54
CA ILE A 11 2.99 8.95 37.30
C ILE A 11 3.69 9.75 38.42
N GLN A 12 3.68 9.23 39.65
CA GLN A 12 4.36 9.84 40.80
C GLN A 12 5.89 9.76 40.71
N GLN A 13 6.43 8.94 39.81
CA GLN A 13 7.87 8.80 39.57
C GLN A 13 8.37 9.76 38.49
N ILE A 14 7.49 10.59 37.92
CA ILE A 14 7.79 11.42 36.76
C ILE A 14 7.90 12.87 37.21
N ASN A 15 9.11 13.40 37.14
CA ASN A 15 9.39 14.80 37.41
C ASN A 15 9.77 15.49 36.09
N PRO A 16 8.83 16.16 35.40
CA PRO A 16 9.15 16.87 34.17
C PRO A 16 10.03 18.08 34.49
N ALA A 17 11.15 18.21 33.79
CA ALA A 17 11.95 19.42 33.78
C ALA A 17 11.65 20.19 32.48
N VAL A 18 11.53 21.52 32.59
CA VAL A 18 11.37 22.40 31.44
C VAL A 18 12.71 23.07 31.18
N LEU A 19 13.31 22.78 30.03
CA LEU A 19 14.49 23.48 29.54
C LEU A 19 14.03 24.68 28.70
N VAL A 20 14.44 25.88 29.10
CA VAL A 20 14.19 27.10 28.33
C VAL A 20 15.48 27.48 27.62
N GLN A 21 15.46 27.46 26.29
CA GLN A 21 16.61 27.81 25.44
C GLN A 21 16.27 29.06 24.63
N PRO A 22 17.17 30.06 24.57
CA PRO A 22 16.97 31.21 23.70
C PRO A 22 16.96 30.77 22.23
N ILE A 23 16.07 31.38 21.44
CA ILE A 23 15.96 31.15 20.00
C ILE A 23 16.27 32.45 19.26
N ALA A 24 17.03 32.35 18.17
CA ALA A 24 17.37 33.47 17.29
C ALA A 24 16.82 33.21 15.88
N SER A 25 16.77 34.27 15.07
CA SER A 25 16.45 34.15 13.66
C SER A 25 17.51 33.31 12.95
N ALA A 26 17.09 32.32 12.19
CA ALA A 26 17.99 31.36 11.57
C ALA A 26 18.06 31.56 10.05
N ILE A 27 19.26 31.43 9.49
CA ILE A 27 19.47 31.36 8.05
C ILE A 27 19.23 29.93 7.57
N ALA A 28 19.82 28.97 8.28
CA ALA A 28 19.69 27.56 7.99
C ALA A 28 19.72 26.74 9.27
N ALA A 29 19.04 25.61 9.24
CA ALA A 29 19.06 24.64 10.33
C ALA A 29 19.01 23.23 9.78
N GLY A 30 19.36 22.26 10.61
CA GLY A 30 19.49 20.91 10.12
C GLY A 30 19.74 19.86 11.19
N GLU A 31 19.89 18.64 10.72
CA GLU A 31 20.29 17.49 11.52
C GLU A 31 21.54 16.87 10.91
N LEU A 32 22.46 16.44 11.77
CA LEU A 32 23.68 15.75 11.40
C LEU A 32 23.74 14.42 12.14
N LYS A 33 24.14 13.36 11.43
CA LYS A 33 24.34 12.02 12.00
C LYS A 33 25.79 11.59 11.77
N THR A 34 26.48 11.23 12.85
CA THR A 34 27.82 10.66 12.78
C THR A 34 27.75 9.15 12.78
N ASN A 35 28.70 8.51 12.13
CA ASN A 35 28.85 7.06 12.13
C ASN A 35 30.35 6.71 12.15
N ALA A 36 30.79 5.94 13.13
CA ALA A 36 32.18 5.58 13.33
C ALA A 36 32.75 4.81 12.11
N GLY A 37 33.76 5.38 11.45
CA GLY A 37 34.41 4.77 10.28
C GLY A 37 33.61 4.87 8.97
N ALA A 38 32.50 5.62 8.95
CA ALA A 38 31.70 5.87 7.77
C ALA A 38 31.54 7.39 7.52
N ALA A 39 30.97 7.74 6.36
CA ALA A 39 30.69 9.12 6.04
C ALA A 39 29.56 9.68 6.91
N TRP A 40 29.68 10.93 7.34
CA TRP A 40 28.64 11.62 8.10
C TRP A 40 27.55 12.14 7.17
N GLU A 41 26.33 12.14 7.67
CA GLU A 41 25.15 12.60 6.94
C GLU A 41 24.70 13.95 7.50
N ILE A 42 24.54 14.95 6.63
CA ILE A 42 24.13 16.31 7.01
C ILE A 42 22.88 16.66 6.21
N GLN A 43 21.82 17.03 6.91
CA GLN A 43 20.58 17.54 6.34
C GLN A 43 20.47 19.04 6.60
N ALA A 44 20.03 19.83 5.62
CA ALA A 44 19.84 21.27 5.77
C ALA A 44 18.47 21.73 5.24
N THR A 45 17.87 22.70 5.94
CA THR A 45 16.70 23.45 5.52
C THR A 45 16.92 24.95 5.75
N CYS A 46 16.12 25.79 5.08
CA CYS A 46 16.16 27.24 5.26
C CYS A 46 15.35 27.65 6.50
N GLY A 47 15.87 28.62 7.25
CA GLY A 47 15.24 29.05 8.50
C GLY A 47 15.43 28.06 9.66
N LEU A 48 14.50 28.09 10.59
CA LEU A 48 14.42 27.18 11.73
C LEU A 48 14.08 25.75 11.29
N GLY A 49 14.62 24.75 11.98
CA GLY A 49 14.47 23.31 11.67
C GLY A 49 13.06 22.73 11.90
N MET A 50 12.03 23.57 12.00
CA MET A 50 10.64 23.17 12.22
C MET A 50 10.07 22.43 11.00
N SER A 51 10.37 22.89 9.79
CA SER A 51 9.92 22.25 8.54
C SER A 51 10.41 20.80 8.40
N LEU A 52 11.64 20.51 8.86
CA LEU A 52 12.19 19.16 8.91
C LEU A 52 11.51 18.28 9.95
N THR A 53 11.20 18.85 11.12
CA THR A 53 10.54 18.10 12.20
C THR A 53 9.08 17.76 11.84
N ARG A 54 8.43 18.61 11.04
CA ARG A 54 7.06 18.42 10.55
C ARG A 54 6.97 17.62 9.25
N GLY A 55 8.10 17.35 8.58
CA GLY A 55 8.12 16.64 7.30
C GLY A 55 7.54 17.43 6.13
N GLU A 56 7.50 18.76 6.24
CA GLU A 56 6.92 19.66 5.23
C GLU A 56 7.90 19.95 4.08
N ASN A 57 9.20 19.85 4.35
CA ASN A 57 10.28 19.99 3.36
C ASN A 57 11.09 18.71 3.25
N ILE A 58 11.61 18.46 2.05
CA ILE A 58 12.71 17.51 1.85
C ILE A 58 14.02 18.30 1.99
N PRO A 59 14.90 18.02 2.97
CA PRO A 59 16.14 18.75 3.17
C PRO A 59 17.13 18.56 2.02
N ASP A 60 18.04 19.52 1.89
CA ASP A 60 19.30 19.26 1.20
C ASP A 60 20.09 18.22 1.97
N TYR A 61 20.70 17.30 1.25
CA TYR A 61 21.43 16.19 1.83
C TYR A 61 22.88 16.24 1.40
N TYR A 62 23.80 16.10 2.36
CA TYR A 62 25.23 16.06 2.14
C TYR A 62 25.81 14.85 2.87
N GLN A 63 26.65 14.10 2.17
CA GLN A 63 27.42 13.02 2.73
C GLN A 63 28.89 13.40 2.72
N VAL A 64 29.51 13.46 3.89
CA VAL A 64 30.84 14.04 4.07
C VAL A 64 31.78 13.03 4.73
N GLN A 65 33.02 12.96 4.25
CA GLN A 65 34.04 12.15 4.90
C GLN A 65 34.61 12.90 6.11
N PRO A 66 34.56 12.30 7.32
CA PRO A 66 35.10 12.97 8.48
C PRO A 66 36.61 13.18 8.41
N GLU A 67 37.38 12.28 7.81
CA GLU A 67 38.85 12.38 7.79
C GLU A 67 39.31 13.55 6.92
N THR A 68 38.76 13.66 5.72
CA THR A 68 39.17 14.65 4.70
C THR A 68 38.34 15.92 4.71
N GLY A 69 37.15 15.89 5.32
CA GLY A 69 36.15 16.96 5.20
C GLY A 69 35.51 17.04 3.80
N ALA A 70 35.85 16.13 2.88
CA ALA A 70 35.37 16.18 1.51
C ALA A 70 33.88 15.75 1.42
N VAL A 71 33.11 16.48 0.62
CA VAL A 71 31.74 16.09 0.25
C VAL A 71 31.84 14.97 -0.78
N LYS A 72 31.39 13.77 -0.41
CA LYS A 72 31.32 12.63 -1.33
C LYS A 72 30.10 12.70 -2.23
N PHE A 73 28.99 13.13 -1.66
CA PHE A 73 27.70 13.13 -2.32
C PHE A 73 26.87 14.29 -1.77
N GLN A 74 26.13 14.95 -2.64
CA GLN A 74 25.15 15.95 -2.27
C GLN A 74 23.91 15.79 -3.14
N ARG A 75 22.74 15.98 -2.55
CA ARG A 75 21.43 15.92 -3.21
C ARG A 75 20.58 17.10 -2.81
N LEU A 76 20.06 17.79 -3.81
CA LEU A 76 19.15 18.90 -3.61
C LEU A 76 17.81 18.41 -3.07
N GLY A 77 17.33 19.06 -2.01
CA GLY A 77 16.02 18.86 -1.41
C GLY A 77 14.94 19.72 -2.05
N TYR A 78 13.69 19.41 -1.71
CA TYR A 78 12.51 20.17 -2.13
C TYR A 78 12.01 21.03 -0.97
N LYS A 79 12.21 22.34 -1.08
CA LYS A 79 12.16 23.28 0.05
C LYS A 79 11.23 24.44 -0.29
N THR A 80 9.95 24.31 -0.01
CA THR A 80 8.93 25.30 -0.39
C THR A 80 8.64 26.30 0.71
N LEU A 81 8.94 25.94 1.97
CA LEU A 81 8.62 26.73 3.16
C LEU A 81 9.86 26.94 4.04
N ALA A 82 9.91 28.03 4.78
CA ALA A 82 10.87 28.26 5.85
C ALA A 82 10.15 28.85 7.06
N TYR A 83 10.66 28.55 8.26
CA TYR A 83 10.15 29.11 9.51
C TYR A 83 11.17 30.08 10.08
N ASN A 84 10.74 31.24 10.56
CA ASN A 84 11.65 32.17 11.22
C ASN A 84 10.96 32.95 12.35
N LEU A 85 11.70 33.77 13.09
CA LEU A 85 11.11 34.63 14.14
C LEU A 85 10.48 35.89 13.54
N LYS A 86 9.32 36.30 14.07
CA LYS A 86 8.68 37.58 13.74
C LYS A 86 9.60 38.73 14.17
N ALA A 87 9.86 39.68 13.28
CA ALA A 87 10.57 40.91 13.62
C ALA A 87 9.76 41.73 14.65
N GLY A 88 10.43 42.23 15.71
CA GLY A 88 9.78 43.08 16.71
C GLY A 88 9.52 44.50 16.19
N ASP A 89 8.63 45.24 16.86
CA ASP A 89 8.23 46.61 16.47
C ASP A 89 9.38 47.66 16.47
N GLU A 90 10.57 47.31 16.96
CA GLU A 90 11.75 48.19 17.04
C GLU A 90 12.87 47.87 16.01
N GLU A 91 12.76 46.82 15.19
CA GLU A 91 13.74 46.52 14.14
C GLU A 91 13.31 47.06 12.77
N PRO A 92 14.24 47.58 11.94
CA PRO A 92 13.90 48.15 10.64
C PRO A 92 13.23 47.08 9.77
N LYS A 93 12.10 47.45 9.14
CA LYS A 93 11.34 46.64 8.16
C LYS A 93 12.11 46.45 6.84
N GLU A 94 13.38 46.11 6.89
CA GLU A 94 14.08 45.58 5.73
C GLU A 94 13.77 44.08 5.67
N LYS A 95 13.28 43.65 4.50
CA LYS A 95 13.00 42.24 4.19
C LYS A 95 14.19 41.40 4.67
N PRO A 96 13.98 40.25 5.34
CA PRO A 96 15.09 39.38 5.71
C PRO A 96 15.79 38.96 4.42
N GLN A 97 16.89 39.65 4.09
CA GLN A 97 17.80 39.28 3.02
C GLN A 97 18.55 38.05 3.53
N THR A 98 17.88 36.90 3.52
CA THR A 98 18.58 35.63 3.47
C THR A 98 19.39 35.69 2.18
N ARG A 99 20.71 35.75 2.32
CA ARG A 99 21.65 36.48 1.46
C ARG A 99 21.73 36.10 -0.03
N ASN A 100 20.82 35.30 -0.59
CA ASN A 100 20.65 35.06 -2.03
C ASN A 100 19.22 34.68 -2.49
N TRP A 101 18.23 34.56 -1.59
CA TRP A 101 16.92 34.02 -1.98
C TRP A 101 15.75 34.95 -1.67
N THR A 102 14.78 34.95 -2.59
CA THR A 102 13.53 35.65 -2.39
C THR A 102 12.63 34.82 -1.49
N ALA A 103 12.17 35.41 -0.39
CA ALA A 103 11.19 34.81 0.50
C ALA A 103 10.00 35.76 0.67
N SER A 104 8.78 35.22 0.60
CA SER A 104 7.55 35.99 0.80
C SER A 104 6.84 35.52 2.06
N LEU A 105 6.44 36.47 2.90
CA LEU A 105 5.66 36.17 4.10
C LEU A 105 4.32 35.56 3.69
N ILE A 106 4.01 34.38 4.24
CA ILE A 106 2.68 33.80 4.13
C ILE A 106 1.84 34.44 5.24
N PRO A 107 0.76 35.18 4.92
CA PRO A 107 -0.10 35.78 5.94
C PRO A 107 -0.62 34.71 6.90
N ASP A 108 -0.74 35.04 8.20
CA ASP A 108 -1.16 34.14 9.27
C ASP A 108 -2.36 33.28 8.82
N SER A 109 -2.07 32.03 8.43
CA SER A 109 -3.08 31.06 8.02
C SER A 109 -3.30 30.09 9.17
N ALA A 110 -4.56 29.96 9.59
CA ALA A 110 -4.96 28.98 10.61
C ALA A 110 -4.66 27.52 10.21
N PHE A 111 -4.27 27.29 8.94
CA PHE A 111 -3.95 25.98 8.40
C PHE A 111 -2.48 25.56 8.64
N LEU A 112 -1.53 26.51 8.62
CA LEU A 112 -0.09 26.22 8.82
C LEU A 112 0.35 26.35 10.29
N LEU A 113 -0.40 27.12 11.08
CA LEU A 113 -0.16 27.37 12.50
C LEU A 113 -1.49 27.29 13.29
N PRO A 114 -2.05 26.09 13.53
CA PRO A 114 -3.44 25.93 13.98
C PRO A 114 -3.78 26.45 15.39
N ASP A 115 -2.80 26.82 16.22
CA ASP A 115 -3.03 27.19 17.63
C ASP A 115 -2.13 28.35 18.12
N PHE A 116 -1.74 29.24 17.22
CA PHE A 116 -0.61 30.16 17.47
C PHE A 116 -0.92 31.63 17.16
N ALA A 117 -2.08 32.13 17.61
CA ALA A 117 -2.42 33.55 17.51
C ALA A 117 -1.39 34.48 18.20
N ASN A 118 -0.58 33.95 19.13
CA ASN A 118 0.50 34.66 19.84
C ASN A 118 1.91 34.06 19.55
N SER A 119 2.10 33.38 18.42
CA SER A 119 3.42 32.81 18.10
C SER A 119 4.41 33.88 17.67
N CYS A 120 5.64 33.78 18.20
CA CYS A 120 6.81 34.53 17.79
C CYS A 120 7.45 34.01 16.50
N VAL A 121 6.87 32.97 15.86
CA VAL A 121 7.35 32.35 14.62
C VAL A 121 6.45 32.75 13.45
N GLU A 122 7.07 33.11 12.32
CA GLU A 122 6.47 33.36 11.02
C GLU A 122 6.81 32.28 9.99
N VAL A 123 5.99 32.18 8.94
CA VAL A 123 6.17 31.25 7.83
C VAL A 123 6.48 32.03 6.56
N LEU A 124 7.56 31.63 5.89
CA LEU A 124 8.05 32.23 4.66
C LEU A 124 7.90 31.21 3.53
N ALA A 125 7.31 31.61 2.41
CA ALA A 125 7.35 30.87 1.16
C ALA A 125 8.69 31.15 0.47
N LEU A 126 9.41 30.09 0.10
CA LEU A 126 10.70 30.17 -0.56
C LEU A 126 10.53 30.33 -2.08
N GLY A 127 11.22 31.29 -2.67
CA GLY A 127 11.26 31.52 -4.12
C GLY A 127 12.01 30.42 -4.87
N GLU A 128 11.93 30.46 -6.21
CA GLU A 128 12.49 29.41 -7.09
C GLU A 128 13.99 29.17 -6.91
N THR A 129 14.77 30.21 -6.57
CA THR A 129 16.21 30.09 -6.33
C THR A 129 16.53 29.24 -5.10
N ALA A 130 15.84 29.47 -3.97
CA ALA A 130 15.99 28.64 -2.77
C ALA A 130 15.57 27.18 -3.00
N GLN A 131 14.66 26.93 -3.94
CA GLN A 131 14.21 25.58 -4.28
C GLN A 131 15.18 24.82 -5.20
N THR A 132 16.01 25.55 -5.96
CA THR A 132 16.88 24.98 -7.00
C THR A 132 18.36 24.98 -6.60
N GLU A 133 18.73 25.65 -5.51
CA GLU A 133 20.10 25.75 -5.01
C GLU A 133 20.29 25.07 -3.64
N TYR A 134 21.53 24.66 -3.39
CA TYR A 134 21.96 24.12 -2.10
C TYR A 134 21.99 25.21 -1.04
N ILE A 135 21.45 24.90 0.14
CA ILE A 135 21.36 25.90 1.21
C ILE A 135 22.72 26.26 1.79
N LEU A 136 23.56 25.23 1.98
CA LEU A 136 24.86 25.40 2.59
C LEU A 136 25.92 25.70 1.54
N GLU A 137 26.64 26.79 1.74
CA GLU A 137 27.89 27.03 1.06
C GLU A 137 28.97 26.06 1.55
N GLN A 138 29.98 25.81 0.72
CA GLN A 138 31.08 24.92 1.07
C GLN A 138 31.81 25.37 2.35
N SER A 139 31.95 26.68 2.58
CA SER A 139 32.55 27.27 3.79
C SER A 139 31.75 26.93 5.06
N GLN A 140 30.43 27.03 5.00
CA GLN A 140 29.51 26.73 6.11
C GLN A 140 29.49 25.24 6.41
N LEU A 141 29.45 24.40 5.36
CA LEU A 141 29.50 22.95 5.50
C LEU A 141 30.81 22.50 6.18
N GLN A 142 31.95 23.07 5.79
CA GLN A 142 33.23 22.80 6.46
C GLN A 142 33.20 23.18 7.94
N LYS A 143 32.54 24.29 8.30
CA LYS A 143 32.45 24.73 9.69
C LYS A 143 31.61 23.77 10.54
N ILE A 144 30.50 23.26 10.02
CA ILE A 144 29.67 22.24 10.67
C ILE A 144 30.49 20.96 10.91
N ILE A 145 31.27 20.53 9.91
CA ILE A 145 32.17 19.37 10.03
C ILE A 145 33.21 19.59 11.13
N GLU A 146 33.86 20.76 11.16
CA GLU A 146 34.87 21.09 12.18
C GLU A 146 34.29 21.05 13.60
N LEU A 147 33.11 21.64 13.81
CA LEU A 147 32.43 21.64 15.10
C LEU A 147 32.00 20.23 15.52
N THR A 148 31.55 19.42 14.55
CA THR A 148 31.15 18.03 14.78
C THR A 148 32.33 17.14 15.15
N LYS A 149 33.52 17.38 14.56
CA LYS A 149 34.76 16.71 14.98
C LYS A 149 35.11 16.98 16.44
N LYS A 150 34.93 18.22 16.89
CA LYS A 150 35.13 18.59 18.30
C LYS A 150 34.12 17.91 19.21
N ALA A 151 32.84 17.88 18.81
CA ALA A 151 31.79 17.21 19.57
C ALA A 151 32.03 15.68 19.66
N THR A 152 32.34 15.02 18.55
CA THR A 152 32.62 13.57 18.51
C THR A 152 33.86 13.16 19.30
N ALA A 153 34.84 14.05 19.47
CA ALA A 153 36.01 13.78 20.32
C ALA A 153 35.66 13.66 21.82
N GLU A 154 34.54 14.22 22.26
CA GLU A 154 34.09 14.20 23.67
C GLU A 154 33.17 13.01 24.00
N PHE A 155 32.69 12.26 22.99
CA PHE A 155 31.71 11.19 23.19
C PHE A 155 32.11 9.88 22.47
N ASP A 156 32.17 8.77 23.20
CA ASP A 156 32.49 7.42 22.67
C ASP A 156 31.32 6.74 21.94
N SER A 157 30.45 7.51 21.28
CA SER A 157 29.25 6.99 20.61
C SER A 157 28.85 7.84 19.44
N ASP A 158 28.14 7.23 18.49
CA ASP A 158 27.56 7.97 17.37
C ASP A 158 26.54 9.01 17.86
N LEU A 159 26.59 10.18 17.24
CA LEU A 159 25.85 11.37 17.63
C LEU A 159 24.83 11.73 16.56
N ILE A 160 23.64 12.11 17.02
CA ILE A 160 22.69 12.90 16.24
C ILE A 160 22.71 14.32 16.81
N LEU A 161 23.13 15.28 15.99
CA LEU A 161 23.27 16.69 16.33
C LEU A 161 22.25 17.52 15.55
N LYS A 162 21.39 18.28 16.23
CA LYS A 162 20.63 19.36 15.59
C LYS A 162 21.44 20.63 15.64
N TRP A 163 21.50 21.34 14.52
CA TRP A 163 22.31 22.54 14.37
C TRP A 163 21.51 23.69 13.75
N THR A 164 21.97 24.91 13.99
CA THR A 164 21.36 26.14 13.47
C THR A 164 22.45 27.18 13.20
N ILE A 165 22.30 27.92 12.10
CA ILE A 165 23.16 29.03 11.72
C ILE A 165 22.35 30.33 11.88
N ASP A 166 22.85 31.24 12.70
CA ASP A 166 22.31 32.60 12.83
C ASP A 166 23.22 33.62 12.14
N GLN A 167 22.66 34.80 11.87
CA GLN A 167 23.43 36.01 11.64
C GLN A 167 22.85 37.12 12.51
N THR A 168 23.64 37.60 13.47
CA THR A 168 23.28 38.77 14.28
C THR A 168 23.27 40.05 13.44
N ALA A 169 22.25 40.90 13.60
CA ALA A 169 22.05 42.12 12.81
C ALA A 169 23.23 43.11 12.77
N ASN A 170 24.17 43.03 13.71
CA ASN A 170 25.32 43.93 13.85
C ASN A 170 26.68 43.30 13.51
N SER A 171 26.71 42.08 12.95
CA SER A 171 27.96 41.40 12.56
C SER A 171 27.79 40.68 11.21
N ASP A 172 28.81 40.78 10.35
CA ASP A 172 28.91 39.98 9.12
C ASP A 172 29.32 38.51 9.37
N GLU A 173 29.60 38.15 10.64
CA GLU A 173 30.07 36.82 11.02
C GLU A 173 28.92 35.87 11.39
N LEU A 174 28.82 34.75 10.67
CA LEU A 174 27.82 33.69 10.91
C LEU A 174 28.13 32.93 12.20
N GLN A 175 27.12 32.79 13.07
CA GLN A 175 27.24 32.00 14.30
C GLN A 175 26.61 30.62 14.13
N PHE A 176 27.27 29.60 14.68
CA PHE A 176 26.88 28.19 14.54
C PHE A 176 26.57 27.62 15.93
N TYR A 177 25.38 27.02 16.07
CA TYR A 177 24.95 26.44 17.34
C TYR A 177 24.54 24.99 17.14
N PHE A 178 24.89 24.14 18.11
CA PHE A 178 24.21 22.85 18.30
C PHE A 178 23.06 23.06 19.29
N THR A 179 21.83 22.82 18.82
CA THR A 179 20.62 23.02 19.61
C THR A 179 20.21 21.76 20.38
N GLN A 180 20.58 20.58 19.86
CA GLN A 180 20.28 19.31 20.51
C GLN A 180 21.36 18.27 20.17
N LEU A 181 21.71 17.42 21.14
CA LEU A 181 22.59 16.27 20.96
C LEU A 181 21.92 15.01 21.50
N ARG A 182 22.00 13.91 20.74
CA ARG A 182 21.53 12.58 21.15
C ARG A 182 22.59 11.52 20.86
N LEU A 183 22.83 10.65 21.85
CA LEU A 183 23.75 9.51 21.75
C LEU A 183 23.02 8.28 21.20
N LEU A 184 23.64 7.57 20.26
CA LEU A 184 23.20 6.27 19.76
C LEU A 184 24.00 5.15 20.45
N LYS A 185 23.32 4.16 21.06
CA LYS A 185 23.98 3.05 21.75
C LYS A 185 24.19 1.86 20.79
N GLY A 186 25.45 1.46 20.54
CA GLY A 186 25.81 0.08 20.16
C GLY A 186 27.03 -0.17 19.25
N GLY A 187 28.04 -0.89 19.78
CA GLY A 187 28.76 -2.01 19.15
C GLY A 187 29.73 -1.79 17.97
N LYS A 188 31.05 -1.92 18.21
CA LYS A 188 32.10 -2.00 17.17
C LYS A 188 31.98 -3.29 16.33
N VAL A 189 31.80 -3.17 15.02
CA VAL A 189 32.01 -4.25 14.03
C VAL A 189 33.42 -4.07 13.41
N PRO A 190 34.23 -5.13 13.19
CA PRO A 190 35.61 -4.99 12.70
C PRO A 190 35.65 -4.55 11.22
N LEU A 191 36.57 -3.63 10.92
CA LEU A 191 36.88 -3.14 9.57
C LEU A 191 37.52 -4.24 8.72
N ILE A 192 36.92 -4.52 7.56
CA ILE A 192 37.57 -5.25 6.46
C ILE A 192 38.22 -4.20 5.55
N GLU A 193 39.53 -4.32 5.32
CA GLU A 193 40.31 -3.46 4.44
C GLU A 193 39.80 -3.57 2.98
N SER A 194 39.29 -2.46 2.44
CA SER A 194 38.82 -2.35 1.06
C SER A 194 39.98 -2.07 0.10
N LYS A 195 40.28 -3.01 -0.80
CA LYS A 195 40.99 -2.70 -2.04
C LYS A 195 40.08 -1.87 -2.96
N SER A 196 40.66 -0.85 -3.57
CA SER A 196 39.99 0.16 -4.40
C SER A 196 39.26 -0.46 -5.59
N ILE A 197 37.95 -0.20 -5.68
CA ILE A 197 37.12 -0.40 -6.87
C ILE A 197 36.41 0.94 -7.13
N ALA A 198 36.29 1.31 -8.41
CA ALA A 198 35.66 2.53 -8.92
C ALA A 198 34.23 2.74 -8.34
N PRO A 199 33.70 3.99 -8.30
CA PRO A 199 32.62 4.37 -7.39
C PRO A 199 31.31 3.65 -7.74
N ALA A 200 30.97 2.63 -6.96
CA ALA A 200 29.66 2.00 -6.99
C ALA A 200 28.61 2.98 -6.44
N ARG A 201 27.45 3.08 -7.10
CA ARG A 201 26.29 3.79 -6.56
C ARG A 201 25.93 3.18 -5.20
N ILE A 202 25.66 4.05 -4.23
CA ILE A 202 25.32 3.66 -2.86
C ILE A 202 24.00 2.88 -2.90
N PRO A 203 23.90 1.72 -2.24
CA PRO A 203 22.65 0.96 -2.15
C PRO A 203 21.53 1.85 -1.58
N ALA A 204 20.42 1.96 -2.30
CA ALA A 204 19.26 2.71 -1.83
C ALA A 204 18.40 1.80 -0.95
N ILE A 205 18.19 2.20 0.31
CA ILE A 205 17.21 1.55 1.20
C ILE A 205 15.99 2.45 1.23
N LEU A 206 14.89 1.93 0.72
CA LEU A 206 13.60 2.60 0.66
C LEU A 206 12.59 1.84 1.53
N ARG A 207 11.57 2.55 2.01
CA ARG A 207 10.51 1.98 2.85
C ARG A 207 9.15 2.46 2.36
N GLY A 208 8.17 1.57 2.45
CA GLY A 208 6.78 1.86 2.18
C GLY A 208 5.86 0.94 2.97
N LEU A 209 4.64 0.78 2.47
CA LEU A 209 3.63 -0.12 3.01
C LEU A 209 3.79 -1.51 2.39
N ALA A 210 3.90 -2.52 3.25
CA ALA A 210 3.82 -3.94 2.91
C ALA A 210 2.44 -4.26 2.29
N ALA A 211 2.34 -4.27 0.96
CA ALA A 211 1.07 -4.47 0.26
C ALA A 211 0.76 -5.95 0.02
N ALA A 212 1.78 -6.74 -0.32
CA ALA A 212 1.68 -8.17 -0.56
C ALA A 212 2.94 -8.86 -0.03
N SER A 213 2.73 -9.91 0.77
CA SER A 213 3.77 -10.66 1.47
C SER A 213 4.71 -11.41 0.52
N GLY A 214 5.87 -11.78 1.07
CA GLY A 214 6.92 -12.51 0.36
C GLY A 214 8.13 -11.63 0.02
N LYS A 215 9.15 -12.26 -0.56
CA LYS A 215 10.40 -11.60 -0.94
C LYS A 215 10.77 -11.95 -2.36
N ALA A 216 11.27 -10.97 -3.09
CA ALA A 216 11.74 -11.14 -4.46
C ALA A 216 13.02 -10.36 -4.69
N GLU A 217 13.98 -11.00 -5.38
CA GLU A 217 15.23 -10.38 -5.81
C GLU A 217 15.33 -10.51 -7.32
N ALA A 218 15.35 -9.38 -8.01
CA ALA A 218 15.52 -9.37 -9.45
C ALA A 218 15.98 -7.99 -9.96
N ILE A 219 16.27 -7.92 -11.25
CA ILE A 219 16.57 -6.66 -11.93
C ILE A 219 15.32 -5.78 -11.94
N ALA A 220 15.47 -4.50 -11.59
CA ALA A 220 14.41 -3.53 -11.67
C ALA A 220 14.18 -3.04 -13.10
N GLN A 221 12.92 -2.81 -13.42
CA GLN A 221 12.50 -2.11 -14.62
C GLN A 221 11.55 -0.99 -14.20
N VAL A 222 12.02 0.24 -14.37
CA VAL A 222 11.31 1.46 -13.97
C VAL A 222 10.41 1.93 -15.10
N MET A 223 9.12 2.06 -14.82
CA MET A 223 8.07 2.41 -15.78
C MET A 223 7.59 3.84 -15.50
N THR A 224 8.09 4.81 -16.26
CA THR A 224 7.81 6.24 -16.09
C THR A 224 6.83 6.80 -17.13
N ASN A 225 5.68 6.15 -17.32
CA ASN A 225 4.58 6.53 -18.24
C ASN A 225 4.62 5.87 -19.65
N PHE A 226 4.58 4.55 -19.72
CA PHE A 226 4.33 3.84 -20.98
C PHE A 226 2.98 3.14 -20.96
N HIS A 227 2.22 3.26 -22.07
CA HIS A 227 1.05 2.43 -22.32
C HIS A 227 1.52 0.98 -22.55
N PRO A 228 0.88 -0.04 -21.95
CA PRO A 228 1.35 -1.42 -22.00
C PRO A 228 1.50 -2.00 -23.41
N GLU A 229 0.79 -1.44 -24.38
CA GLU A 229 0.85 -1.84 -25.79
C GLU A 229 2.18 -1.53 -26.49
N ASN A 230 3.01 -0.63 -25.95
CA ASN A 230 4.22 -0.13 -26.61
C ASN A 230 5.52 -0.37 -25.81
N ALA A 231 5.47 -1.05 -24.66
CA ALA A 231 6.65 -1.29 -23.83
C ALA A 231 6.80 -2.77 -23.48
N GLU A 232 7.96 -3.34 -23.81
CA GLU A 232 8.34 -4.70 -23.41
C GLU A 232 8.77 -4.71 -21.94
N PHE A 233 8.09 -5.50 -21.12
CA PHE A 233 8.49 -5.77 -19.74
C PHE A 233 9.22 -7.11 -19.67
N LEU A 234 10.38 -7.12 -19.02
CA LEU A 234 11.20 -8.31 -18.84
C LEU A 234 10.57 -9.23 -17.79
N ALA A 235 10.14 -10.42 -18.21
CA ALA A 235 9.61 -11.42 -17.30
C ALA A 235 10.64 -11.78 -16.21
N GLY A 236 10.19 -11.82 -14.96
CA GLY A 236 11.01 -12.06 -13.78
C GLY A 236 11.67 -10.81 -13.19
N SER A 237 11.44 -9.62 -13.73
CA SER A 237 11.97 -8.35 -13.21
C SER A 237 11.11 -7.75 -12.09
N ILE A 238 11.68 -6.83 -11.30
CA ILE A 238 10.94 -5.99 -10.35
C ILE A 238 10.32 -4.80 -11.10
N LEU A 239 8.99 -4.70 -11.07
CA LEU A 239 8.25 -3.58 -11.63
C LEU A 239 8.33 -2.39 -10.68
N VAL A 240 8.98 -1.30 -11.09
CA VAL A 240 9.06 -0.05 -10.32
C VAL A 240 8.29 1.03 -11.04
N ALA A 241 7.35 1.69 -10.37
CA ALA A 241 6.56 2.74 -11.00
C ALA A 241 6.07 3.78 -10.00
N ARG A 242 5.54 4.89 -10.51
CA ARG A 242 4.90 5.90 -9.65
C ARG A 242 3.58 5.37 -9.10
N THR A 243 2.71 4.91 -9.98
CA THR A 243 1.40 4.33 -9.62
C THR A 243 1.18 3.10 -10.50
N ILE A 244 0.56 2.06 -9.96
CA ILE A 244 0.21 0.86 -10.72
C ILE A 244 -1.21 1.01 -11.25
N GLU A 245 -1.34 1.07 -12.57
CA GLU A 245 -2.62 1.13 -13.25
C GLU A 245 -3.24 -0.27 -13.46
N PRO A 246 -4.58 -0.39 -13.46
CA PRO A 246 -5.25 -1.69 -13.67
C PRO A 246 -4.90 -2.38 -15.01
N ASN A 247 -4.70 -1.60 -16.08
CA ASN A 247 -4.32 -2.10 -17.41
C ASN A 247 -2.91 -2.74 -17.45
N TRP A 248 -2.10 -2.65 -16.39
CA TRP A 248 -0.77 -3.27 -16.30
C TRP A 248 -0.79 -4.71 -15.80
N LEU A 249 -1.96 -5.33 -15.69
CA LEU A 249 -2.11 -6.74 -15.33
C LEU A 249 -1.18 -7.70 -16.11
N PRO A 250 -0.94 -7.55 -17.44
CA PRO A 250 -0.02 -8.42 -18.17
C PRO A 250 1.41 -8.36 -17.63
N TRP A 251 1.90 -7.18 -17.24
CA TRP A 251 3.22 -7.01 -16.63
C TRP A 251 3.27 -7.56 -15.21
N LEU A 252 2.22 -7.31 -14.42
CA LEU A 252 2.12 -7.88 -13.08
C LEU A 252 2.22 -9.40 -13.12
N LYS A 253 1.52 -10.09 -14.04
CA LYS A 253 1.56 -11.57 -14.15
C LYS A 253 2.95 -12.16 -14.36
N VAL A 254 3.90 -11.41 -14.90
CA VAL A 254 5.26 -11.87 -15.17
C VAL A 254 6.31 -11.19 -14.29
N ALA A 255 5.93 -10.28 -13.40
CA ALA A 255 6.85 -9.60 -12.49
C ALA A 255 7.26 -10.50 -11.32
N ALA A 256 8.52 -10.38 -10.89
CA ALA A 256 8.98 -11.04 -9.66
C ALA A 256 8.56 -10.27 -8.40
N GLY A 257 8.41 -8.95 -8.49
CA GLY A 257 8.01 -8.08 -7.38
C GLY A 257 7.56 -6.70 -7.88
N VAL A 258 6.90 -5.93 -7.01
CA VAL A 258 6.34 -4.62 -7.35
C VAL A 258 6.77 -3.55 -6.34
N VAL A 259 7.19 -2.40 -6.84
CA VAL A 259 7.49 -1.20 -6.04
C VAL A 259 6.72 -0.02 -6.64
N ALA A 260 5.85 0.60 -5.84
CA ALA A 260 5.08 1.77 -6.26
C ALA A 260 5.34 2.97 -5.34
N GLU A 261 5.53 4.17 -5.91
CA GLU A 261 5.69 5.40 -5.11
C GLU A 261 4.40 5.82 -4.42
N GLU A 262 3.27 5.66 -5.10
CA GLU A 262 1.94 6.07 -4.66
C GLU A 262 1.05 4.84 -4.48
N GLY A 263 0.13 4.93 -3.51
CA GLY A 263 -0.94 3.96 -3.31
C GLY A 263 -0.95 3.32 -1.94
N GLY A 264 -2.17 3.07 -1.42
CA GLY A 264 -2.37 2.38 -0.14
C GLY A 264 -2.58 0.87 -0.28
N LEU A 265 -2.74 0.19 0.86
CA LEU A 265 -2.99 -1.27 0.95
C LEU A 265 -4.21 -1.75 0.14
N THR A 266 -5.15 -0.84 -0.12
CA THR A 266 -6.40 -1.11 -0.84
C THR A 266 -6.41 -0.55 -2.27
N ALA A 267 -5.27 -0.06 -2.78
CA ALA A 267 -5.16 0.40 -4.16
C ALA A 267 -5.23 -0.80 -5.13
N HIS A 268 -5.63 -0.54 -6.38
CA HIS A 268 -5.75 -1.59 -7.42
C HIS A 268 -4.45 -2.39 -7.57
N GLY A 269 -3.29 -1.71 -7.63
CA GLY A 269 -2.00 -2.38 -7.70
C GLY A 269 -1.69 -3.27 -6.49
N ALA A 270 -1.97 -2.80 -5.28
CA ALA A 270 -1.76 -3.57 -4.05
C ALA A 270 -2.65 -4.82 -3.99
N ILE A 271 -3.92 -4.67 -4.41
CA ILE A 271 -4.88 -5.77 -4.49
C ILE A 271 -4.41 -6.81 -5.52
N LEU A 272 -4.08 -6.37 -6.73
CA LEU A 272 -3.67 -7.27 -7.82
C LEU A 272 -2.38 -8.03 -7.47
N ALA A 273 -1.38 -7.35 -6.91
CA ALA A 273 -0.14 -8.00 -6.49
C ALA A 273 -0.39 -9.10 -5.45
N ARG A 274 -1.25 -8.83 -4.45
CA ARG A 274 -1.61 -9.80 -3.40
C ARG A 274 -2.34 -11.02 -3.96
N GLU A 275 -3.32 -10.81 -4.84
CA GLU A 275 -4.05 -11.92 -5.48
C GLU A 275 -3.12 -12.78 -6.34
N LEU A 276 -2.21 -12.15 -7.08
CA LEU A 276 -1.19 -12.84 -7.87
C LEU A 276 -0.09 -13.51 -7.01
N GLY A 277 -0.02 -13.20 -5.71
CA GLY A 277 1.01 -13.72 -4.80
C GLY A 277 2.40 -13.14 -5.07
N ILE A 278 2.46 -11.91 -5.58
CA ILE A 278 3.69 -11.23 -5.94
C ILE A 278 4.06 -10.26 -4.81
N PRO A 279 5.29 -10.33 -4.27
CA PRO A 279 5.77 -9.39 -3.26
C PRO A 279 5.63 -7.94 -3.71
N ALA A 280 5.00 -7.10 -2.89
CA ALA A 280 4.76 -5.72 -3.25
C ALA A 280 4.92 -4.75 -2.08
N VAL A 281 5.58 -3.63 -2.37
CA VAL A 281 5.70 -2.48 -1.47
C VAL A 281 5.19 -1.24 -2.20
N VAL A 282 4.23 -0.54 -1.59
CA VAL A 282 3.58 0.66 -2.17
C VAL A 282 3.78 1.86 -1.25
N GLY A 283 3.57 3.08 -1.73
CA GLY A 283 3.85 4.27 -0.92
C GLY A 283 5.36 4.50 -0.70
N VAL A 284 6.21 4.00 -1.61
CA VAL A 284 7.67 4.09 -1.52
C VAL A 284 8.13 5.41 -2.13
N ALA A 285 8.03 6.49 -1.36
CA ALA A 285 8.29 7.84 -1.84
C ALA A 285 9.66 7.96 -2.53
N GLY A 286 9.65 8.36 -3.81
CA GLY A 286 10.86 8.57 -4.62
C GLY A 286 11.50 7.31 -5.21
N ALA A 287 10.84 6.15 -5.18
CA ALA A 287 11.34 4.90 -5.75
C ALA A 287 11.76 5.01 -7.22
N THR A 288 10.98 5.67 -8.08
CA THR A 288 11.30 5.84 -9.51
C THR A 288 12.50 6.74 -9.77
N ARG A 289 12.91 7.53 -8.77
CA ARG A 289 14.11 8.39 -8.83
C ARG A 289 15.32 7.74 -8.20
N ALA A 290 15.11 6.84 -7.24
CA ALA A 290 16.15 6.18 -6.47
C ALA A 290 16.60 4.85 -7.08
N ILE A 291 15.73 4.21 -7.87
CA ILE A 291 15.99 2.96 -8.57
C ILE A 291 16.06 3.26 -10.06
N GLU A 292 17.06 2.74 -10.76
CA GLU A 292 17.15 2.78 -12.21
C GLU A 292 16.87 1.41 -12.83
N THR A 293 16.39 1.40 -14.08
CA THR A 293 16.23 0.16 -14.84
C THR A 293 17.60 -0.52 -14.99
N GLY A 294 17.70 -1.78 -14.57
CA GLY A 294 18.96 -2.52 -14.51
C GLY A 294 19.51 -2.71 -13.10
N ASP A 295 19.01 -1.99 -12.10
CA ASP A 295 19.47 -2.18 -10.71
C ASP A 295 19.00 -3.54 -10.15
N TRP A 296 19.83 -4.19 -9.34
CA TRP A 296 19.42 -5.36 -8.58
C TRP A 296 18.60 -4.92 -7.36
N VAL A 297 17.33 -5.33 -7.30
CA VAL A 297 16.40 -4.91 -6.26
C VAL A 297 15.87 -6.11 -5.49
N LEU A 298 16.03 -6.05 -4.16
CA LEU A 298 15.32 -6.89 -3.20
C LEU A 298 14.06 -6.15 -2.72
N VAL A 299 12.91 -6.75 -2.94
CA VAL A 299 11.61 -6.32 -2.40
C VAL A 299 11.24 -7.24 -1.26
N ASP A 300 11.12 -6.70 -0.04
CA ASP A 300 10.60 -7.39 1.13
C ASP A 300 9.17 -6.91 1.43
N GLY A 301 8.20 -7.64 0.86
CA GLY A 301 6.78 -7.36 0.99
C GLY A 301 6.21 -7.69 2.38
N ASP A 302 6.97 -8.35 3.25
CA ASP A 302 6.55 -8.64 4.64
C ASP A 302 6.85 -7.46 5.57
N SER A 303 8.00 -6.82 5.39
CA SER A 303 8.47 -5.68 6.20
C SER A 303 8.20 -4.31 5.58
N GLY A 304 7.90 -4.25 4.27
CA GLY A 304 7.73 -3.00 3.53
C GLY A 304 9.07 -2.33 3.20
N GLU A 305 10.14 -3.10 3.09
CA GLU A 305 11.49 -2.61 2.80
C GLU A 305 11.90 -2.95 1.36
N VAL A 306 12.60 -2.02 0.71
CA VAL A 306 13.14 -2.20 -0.64
C VAL A 306 14.62 -1.84 -0.61
N PHE A 307 15.45 -2.75 -1.10
CA PHE A 307 16.90 -2.56 -1.19
C PHE A 307 17.31 -2.59 -2.64
N ALA A 308 17.81 -1.48 -3.17
CA ALA A 308 18.34 -1.41 -4.52
C ALA A 308 19.86 -1.30 -4.49
N THR A 309 20.51 -2.12 -5.31
CA THR A 309 21.96 -2.16 -5.50
C THR A 309 22.25 -2.02 -6.98
N ALA A 310 23.12 -1.09 -7.36
CA ALA A 310 23.55 -1.00 -8.75
C ALA A 310 24.25 -2.29 -9.15
N GLN A 311 23.87 -2.83 -10.31
CA GLN A 311 24.49 -4.04 -10.85
C GLN A 311 25.98 -3.75 -11.12
N GLN A 312 26.88 -4.48 -10.45
CA GLN A 312 28.26 -4.62 -10.92
C GLN A 312 28.24 -5.57 -12.11
N ASP A 313 28.89 -5.15 -13.21
CA ASP A 313 29.01 -5.92 -14.44
C ASP A 313 29.29 -7.40 -14.17
N ALA A 314 28.56 -8.23 -14.92
CA ALA A 314 28.56 -9.67 -14.87
C ALA A 314 29.94 -10.31 -14.62
N ILE A 315 29.93 -11.22 -13.66
CA ILE A 315 30.67 -12.48 -13.56
C ILE A 315 31.52 -12.80 -14.80
N GLU A 316 32.82 -13.00 -14.55
CA GLU A 316 33.86 -13.47 -15.46
C GLU A 316 33.34 -14.45 -16.53
N LYS A 317 33.59 -14.12 -17.80
CA LYS A 317 33.44 -15.06 -18.91
C LYS A 317 34.29 -16.31 -18.63
N PRO A 318 33.75 -17.53 -18.71
CA PRO A 318 34.60 -18.70 -18.87
C PRO A 318 35.24 -18.68 -20.27
N ASP A 319 36.51 -19.08 -20.31
CA ASP A 319 37.42 -19.11 -21.46
C ASP A 319 36.75 -19.31 -22.83
N SER A 320 36.82 -18.28 -23.67
CA SER A 320 36.59 -18.40 -25.11
C SER A 320 37.85 -18.94 -25.79
N ASN A 321 38.13 -20.23 -25.63
CA ASN A 321 39.12 -20.92 -26.45
C ASN A 321 38.84 -22.42 -26.56
N GLN A 322 37.64 -22.77 -27.03
CA GLN A 322 37.39 -24.05 -27.68
C GLN A 322 36.20 -23.90 -28.63
N LEU A 323 36.36 -24.40 -29.85
CA LEU A 323 35.38 -24.45 -30.95
C LEU A 323 35.31 -23.18 -31.83
N ARG A 324 36.40 -22.94 -32.57
CA ARG A 324 36.28 -22.56 -33.98
C ARG A 324 35.74 -23.76 -34.77
N ASP A 325 35.04 -23.44 -35.85
CA ASP A 325 34.58 -24.31 -36.95
C ASP A 325 33.17 -24.90 -36.79
N THR A 326 32.15 -24.17 -37.27
CA THR A 326 31.50 -24.49 -38.56
C THR A 326 30.32 -23.55 -38.88
N ALA A 327 30.28 -23.13 -40.16
CA ALA A 327 29.12 -22.71 -40.96
C ALA A 327 28.52 -21.28 -40.85
N THR A 328 29.05 -20.41 -41.71
CA THR A 328 28.40 -19.55 -42.72
C THR A 328 27.01 -18.90 -42.52
N ASN A 329 27.02 -17.58 -42.79
CA ASN A 329 25.90 -16.68 -43.08
C ASN A 329 24.91 -17.22 -44.14
N ALA A 330 23.75 -17.69 -43.69
CA ALA A 330 22.46 -17.59 -44.36
C ALA A 330 21.39 -17.69 -43.25
N ASP A 331 20.25 -17.03 -43.44
CA ASP A 331 19.06 -17.04 -42.56
C ASP A 331 18.97 -15.98 -41.45
N ILE A 332 18.96 -14.69 -41.86
CA ILE A 332 18.54 -13.56 -41.01
C ILE A 332 17.01 -13.34 -41.01
N GLN A 333 16.18 -14.24 -41.54
CA GLN A 333 14.71 -13.99 -41.62
C GLN A 333 13.78 -15.15 -41.20
N SER A 334 14.18 -16.10 -40.34
CA SER A 334 13.21 -17.12 -39.85
C SER A 334 13.17 -17.43 -38.35
N THR A 335 13.88 -16.67 -37.50
CA THR A 335 14.00 -16.99 -36.06
C THR A 335 13.23 -16.02 -35.15
N ALA A 336 12.04 -15.60 -35.57
CA ALA A 336 11.05 -14.92 -34.70
C ALA A 336 9.76 -15.74 -34.54
N ALA A 337 9.65 -16.90 -35.19
CA ALA A 337 8.42 -17.71 -35.23
C ALA A 337 8.60 -19.16 -34.72
N LYS A 338 9.70 -19.48 -34.01
CA LYS A 338 9.96 -20.82 -33.45
C LYS A 338 10.41 -20.85 -31.98
N MET A 339 10.26 -19.75 -31.25
CA MET A 339 10.49 -19.71 -29.78
C MET A 339 9.20 -19.58 -28.97
N SER A 340 8.10 -20.06 -29.52
CA SER A 340 6.87 -20.38 -28.79
C SER A 340 6.69 -21.89 -28.86
N ILE A 341 6.54 -22.52 -27.69
CA ILE A 341 6.31 -23.97 -27.47
C ILE A 341 7.57 -24.85 -27.59
N ALA A 342 8.44 -24.81 -26.57
CA ALA A 342 9.19 -25.98 -26.05
C ALA A 342 10.18 -25.54 -24.96
N ASN A 343 9.75 -25.56 -23.70
CA ASN A 343 10.53 -26.01 -22.54
C ASN A 343 9.76 -25.71 -21.25
N TYR A 344 8.68 -26.45 -21.03
CA TYR A 344 8.11 -26.67 -19.71
C TYR A 344 7.44 -28.05 -19.65
N GLN A 345 8.18 -29.09 -20.02
CA GLN A 345 7.81 -30.47 -19.71
C GLN A 345 9.05 -31.31 -19.37
N LEU A 346 9.07 -31.75 -18.10
CA LEU A 346 9.66 -32.99 -17.58
C LEU A 346 11.20 -33.14 -17.59
N SER A 347 11.80 -32.90 -16.41
CA SER A 347 12.94 -33.69 -15.93
C SER A 347 12.57 -34.41 -14.63
N SER A 348 11.77 -35.46 -14.78
CA SER A 348 11.65 -36.53 -13.80
C SER A 348 12.77 -37.55 -14.05
N SER A 349 13.94 -37.38 -13.42
CA SER A 349 14.87 -38.47 -13.07
C SER A 349 16.08 -37.89 -12.33
N ASP A 350 15.94 -37.72 -11.01
CA ASP A 350 16.93 -38.20 -10.06
C ASP A 350 16.38 -38.10 -8.64
N ARG A 351 15.90 -39.26 -8.14
CA ARG A 351 15.67 -39.50 -6.71
C ARG A 351 16.96 -40.08 -6.14
N SER A 352 17.59 -39.39 -5.20
CA SER A 352 18.04 -40.06 -3.96
C SER A 352 18.21 -39.05 -2.81
N SER A 353 17.66 -39.45 -1.66
CA SER A 353 17.79 -38.87 -0.31
C SER A 353 17.33 -37.42 -0.05
N ASN A 354 16.03 -37.25 0.19
CA ASN A 354 15.54 -36.48 1.34
C ASN A 354 14.11 -36.95 1.71
N PRO A 355 13.77 -37.14 2.99
CA PRO A 355 12.54 -37.82 3.39
C PRO A 355 11.30 -37.01 3.01
N ALA A 356 10.31 -37.73 2.46
CA ALA A 356 9.09 -37.21 1.87
C ALA A 356 8.29 -36.32 2.83
N SER A 357 8.04 -35.08 2.40
CA SER A 357 7.00 -34.22 2.96
C SER A 357 5.62 -34.78 2.54
N GLN A 358 4.84 -35.17 3.54
CA GLN A 358 3.47 -35.65 3.39
C GLN A 358 2.53 -34.51 2.89
N PRO A 359 1.37 -34.84 2.28
CA PRO A 359 0.44 -33.83 1.75
C PRO A 359 -0.28 -33.06 2.88
N ARG A 360 0.06 -31.77 3.04
CA ARG A 360 -0.47 -30.82 4.06
C ARG A 360 -1.99 -30.71 4.19
N ARG A 361 -2.78 -31.22 3.23
CA ARG A 361 -4.25 -31.11 3.25
C ARG A 361 -4.89 -31.97 4.35
N ALA A 362 -4.29 -33.10 4.70
CA ALA A 362 -4.80 -33.97 5.76
C ALA A 362 -4.46 -33.42 7.16
N GLU A 363 -3.25 -32.90 7.36
CA GLU A 363 -2.80 -32.41 8.68
C GLU A 363 -3.52 -31.13 9.15
N PHE A 364 -3.87 -30.20 8.24
CA PHE A 364 -4.54 -28.96 8.64
C PHE A 364 -6.05 -29.17 8.91
N ALA A 365 -6.72 -29.97 8.07
CA ALA A 365 -8.14 -30.28 8.20
C ALA A 365 -8.45 -31.15 9.44
N GLU A 366 -7.51 -31.98 9.90
CA GLU A 366 -7.67 -32.74 11.15
C GLU A 366 -7.53 -31.86 12.42
N SER A 367 -7.02 -30.63 12.32
CA SER A 367 -6.67 -29.80 13.49
C SER A 367 -7.66 -28.68 13.84
N VAL A 368 -8.59 -28.33 12.94
CA VAL A 368 -9.52 -27.20 13.16
C VAL A 368 -10.95 -27.71 13.27
N ALA A 369 -11.60 -27.41 14.40
CA ALA A 369 -13.00 -27.77 14.64
C ALA A 369 -13.93 -27.12 13.60
N PRO A 370 -15.04 -27.79 13.23
CA PRO A 370 -16.04 -27.20 12.33
C PRO A 370 -16.59 -25.90 12.92
N THR A 371 -16.67 -24.86 12.09
CA THR A 371 -17.16 -23.53 12.49
C THR A 371 -18.57 -23.27 11.97
N ALA A 372 -19.35 -22.48 12.71
CA ALA A 372 -20.68 -22.04 12.29
C ALA A 372 -20.62 -20.81 11.38
N THR A 373 -19.71 -19.87 11.66
CA THR A 373 -19.39 -18.75 10.78
C THR A 373 -18.60 -19.27 9.59
N GLN A 374 -19.09 -18.97 8.39
CA GLN A 374 -18.47 -19.41 7.14
C GLN A 374 -17.22 -18.57 6.83
N LEU A 375 -16.18 -19.22 6.31
CA LEU A 375 -14.98 -18.57 5.83
C LEU A 375 -14.97 -18.54 4.30
N LEU A 376 -15.10 -17.33 3.75
CA LEU A 376 -15.12 -17.08 2.33
C LEU A 376 -13.82 -16.41 1.88
N VAL A 377 -13.58 -16.39 0.57
CA VAL A 377 -12.39 -15.75 -0.02
C VAL A 377 -12.74 -14.61 -0.97
N ASN A 378 -11.87 -13.59 -0.99
CA ASN A 378 -11.88 -12.50 -1.97
C ASN A 378 -10.89 -12.85 -3.10
N VAL A 379 -11.36 -12.84 -4.35
CA VAL A 379 -10.52 -13.08 -5.53
C VAL A 379 -10.99 -12.24 -6.72
N SER A 380 -10.13 -12.08 -7.72
CA SER A 380 -10.49 -11.44 -8.98
C SER A 380 -9.79 -12.07 -10.19
N GLN A 381 -8.61 -12.68 -9.99
CA GLN A 381 -7.78 -13.27 -11.05
C GLN A 381 -7.87 -14.80 -11.09
N THR A 382 -7.92 -15.38 -12.29
CA THR A 382 -8.04 -16.85 -12.47
C THR A 382 -6.81 -17.60 -11.96
N SER A 383 -5.65 -16.95 -11.91
CA SER A 383 -4.42 -17.50 -11.31
C SER A 383 -4.58 -17.82 -9.81
N SER A 384 -5.55 -17.21 -9.13
CA SER A 384 -5.86 -17.52 -7.72
C SER A 384 -6.53 -18.90 -7.57
N ILE A 385 -7.18 -19.44 -8.61
CA ILE A 385 -7.99 -20.65 -8.56
C ILE A 385 -7.21 -21.86 -8.03
N ASP A 386 -5.97 -22.05 -8.49
CA ASP A 386 -5.16 -23.19 -8.05
C ASP A 386 -4.81 -23.12 -6.57
N ARG A 387 -4.68 -21.91 -6.02
CA ARG A 387 -4.42 -21.68 -4.60
C ARG A 387 -5.63 -22.02 -3.73
N LEU A 388 -6.85 -21.95 -4.27
CA LEU A 388 -8.09 -22.24 -3.54
C LEU A 388 -8.27 -23.73 -3.23
N LYS A 389 -7.74 -24.63 -4.08
CA LYS A 389 -8.02 -26.09 -4.04
C LYS A 389 -7.72 -26.77 -2.70
N ASN A 390 -6.79 -26.23 -1.92
CA ASN A 390 -6.31 -26.84 -0.67
C ASN A 390 -6.68 -26.02 0.57
N LEU A 391 -7.44 -24.94 0.42
CA LEU A 391 -7.79 -24.06 1.53
C LEU A 391 -9.14 -24.44 2.16
N PRO A 392 -9.30 -24.31 3.49
CA PRO A 392 -10.55 -24.57 4.19
C PRO A 392 -11.52 -23.39 3.99
N ILE A 393 -12.08 -23.29 2.78
CA ILE A 393 -13.03 -22.22 2.39
C ILE A 393 -14.41 -22.79 2.09
N ASP A 394 -15.43 -21.99 2.42
CA ASP A 394 -16.84 -22.29 2.18
C ASP A 394 -17.36 -21.67 0.87
N GLY A 395 -16.51 -20.95 0.13
CA GLY A 395 -16.85 -20.32 -1.16
C GLY A 395 -16.08 -19.03 -1.42
N ILE A 396 -16.51 -18.30 -2.46
CA ILE A 396 -15.98 -16.97 -2.82
C ILE A 396 -16.97 -15.91 -2.34
N GLY A 397 -16.58 -15.12 -1.35
CA GLY A 397 -17.43 -14.10 -0.72
C GLY A 397 -17.40 -12.76 -1.43
N LEU A 398 -16.39 -12.54 -2.27
CA LEU A 398 -16.29 -11.37 -3.13
C LEU A 398 -15.45 -11.70 -4.36
N LEU A 399 -16.11 -11.82 -5.52
CA LEU A 399 -15.45 -11.81 -6.83
C LEU A 399 -15.58 -10.40 -7.42
N ARG A 400 -14.46 -9.68 -7.56
CA ARG A 400 -14.47 -8.29 -8.05
C ARG A 400 -14.50 -8.29 -9.58
N SER A 401 -15.66 -8.02 -10.15
CA SER A 401 -15.85 -8.10 -11.61
C SER A 401 -15.01 -7.10 -12.40
N GLU A 402 -14.68 -5.94 -11.84
CA GLU A 402 -13.90 -4.88 -12.52
C GLU A 402 -12.46 -5.34 -12.73
N LEU A 403 -11.92 -6.03 -11.72
CA LEU A 403 -10.58 -6.62 -11.78
C LEU A 403 -10.58 -7.91 -12.61
N MET A 404 -11.64 -8.71 -12.54
CA MET A 404 -11.81 -9.88 -13.41
C MET A 404 -11.92 -9.47 -14.88
N ALA A 405 -12.58 -8.35 -15.18
CA ALA A 405 -12.74 -7.81 -16.53
C ALA A 405 -11.40 -7.46 -17.17
N LEU A 406 -10.39 -7.06 -16.40
CA LEU A 406 -9.03 -6.82 -16.92
C LEU A 406 -8.44 -8.08 -17.56
N GLU A 407 -8.68 -9.25 -16.95
CA GLU A 407 -8.23 -10.53 -17.51
C GLU A 407 -9.16 -11.00 -18.63
N ALA A 408 -10.47 -10.92 -18.43
CA ALA A 408 -11.44 -11.41 -19.40
C ALA A 408 -11.44 -10.62 -20.71
N LEU A 409 -11.23 -9.30 -20.64
CA LEU A 409 -11.33 -8.39 -21.78
C LEU A 409 -9.97 -7.93 -22.32
N ASP A 410 -8.88 -8.62 -21.96
CA ASP A 410 -7.52 -8.25 -22.36
C ASP A 410 -7.19 -6.78 -22.03
N CYS A 411 -7.54 -6.34 -20.82
CA CYS A 411 -7.36 -4.97 -20.31
C CYS A 411 -8.11 -3.87 -21.08
N GLN A 412 -9.02 -4.22 -22.00
CA GLN A 412 -9.91 -3.24 -22.63
C GLN A 412 -10.97 -2.73 -21.63
N ASN A 413 -11.25 -1.42 -21.66
CA ASN A 413 -12.28 -0.82 -20.81
C ASN A 413 -13.68 -1.30 -21.26
N PRO A 414 -14.52 -1.86 -20.36
CA PRO A 414 -15.88 -2.29 -20.68
C PRO A 414 -16.74 -1.24 -21.40
N LYS A 415 -16.56 0.05 -21.07
CA LYS A 415 -17.32 1.15 -21.69
C LYS A 415 -16.95 1.36 -23.16
N VAL A 416 -15.71 1.06 -23.55
CA VAL A 416 -15.30 1.13 -24.96
C VAL A 416 -16.02 0.04 -25.76
N LEU A 417 -16.05 -1.19 -25.23
CA LEU A 417 -16.81 -2.29 -25.86
C LEU A 417 -18.31 -1.96 -25.95
N LEU A 418 -18.85 -1.27 -24.94
CA LEU A 418 -20.23 -0.79 -24.94
C LEU A 418 -20.48 0.20 -26.09
N GLN A 419 -19.64 1.23 -26.22
CA GLN A 419 -19.74 2.24 -27.28
C GLN A 419 -19.59 1.65 -28.68
N GLU A 420 -18.74 0.63 -28.83
CA GLU A 420 -18.54 -0.10 -30.09
C GLU A 420 -19.64 -1.15 -30.37
N GLY A 421 -20.59 -1.36 -29.44
CA GLY A 421 -21.67 -2.33 -29.59
C GLY A 421 -21.21 -3.79 -29.58
N ARG A 422 -20.04 -4.09 -29.01
CA ARG A 422 -19.40 -5.42 -28.99
C ARG A 422 -19.97 -6.32 -27.89
N ARG A 423 -21.30 -6.42 -27.82
CA ARG A 423 -22.02 -7.16 -26.77
C ARG A 423 -21.62 -8.63 -26.66
N SER A 424 -21.62 -9.36 -27.79
CA SER A 424 -21.34 -10.80 -27.76
C SER A 424 -19.96 -11.07 -27.19
N GLU A 425 -18.97 -10.30 -27.64
CA GLU A 425 -17.59 -10.44 -27.16
C GLU A 425 -17.48 -10.19 -25.66
N PHE A 426 -18.09 -9.11 -25.14
CA PHE A 426 -18.11 -8.84 -23.71
C PHE A 426 -18.76 -9.99 -22.93
N VAL A 427 -19.96 -10.41 -23.35
CA VAL A 427 -20.74 -11.45 -22.65
C VAL A 427 -20.01 -12.79 -22.69
N ASP A 428 -19.47 -13.16 -23.85
CA ASP A 428 -18.81 -14.44 -24.04
C ASP A 428 -17.53 -14.51 -23.20
N ARG A 429 -16.66 -13.51 -23.28
CA ARG A 429 -15.38 -13.49 -22.55
C ARG A 429 -15.57 -13.40 -21.04
N MET A 430 -16.46 -12.54 -20.56
CA MET A 430 -16.76 -12.43 -19.12
C MET A 430 -17.39 -13.73 -18.58
N ALA A 431 -18.28 -14.37 -19.34
CA ALA A 431 -18.90 -15.63 -18.94
C ALA A 431 -17.90 -16.79 -18.92
N ASP A 432 -17.01 -16.88 -19.91
CA ASP A 432 -15.97 -17.90 -19.96
C ASP A 432 -15.04 -17.78 -18.75
N CYS A 433 -14.60 -16.55 -18.43
CA CYS A 433 -13.77 -16.29 -17.26
C CYS A 433 -14.49 -16.63 -15.95
N LEU A 434 -15.74 -16.17 -15.77
CA LEU A 434 -16.54 -16.45 -14.58
C LEU A 434 -16.84 -17.96 -14.41
N THR A 435 -17.00 -18.68 -15.52
CA THR A 435 -17.21 -20.13 -15.53
C THR A 435 -16.02 -20.88 -14.93
N LEU A 436 -14.78 -20.40 -15.13
CA LEU A 436 -13.60 -21.01 -14.52
C LEU A 436 -13.66 -20.97 -13.00
N PHE A 437 -14.05 -19.82 -12.42
CA PHE A 437 -14.26 -19.70 -10.98
C PHE A 437 -15.42 -20.58 -10.51
N ALA A 438 -16.56 -20.52 -11.20
CA ALA A 438 -17.76 -21.29 -10.87
C ALA A 438 -17.51 -22.80 -10.84
N ALA A 439 -16.73 -23.31 -11.79
CA ALA A 439 -16.30 -24.70 -11.87
C ALA A 439 -15.33 -25.07 -10.73
N ALA A 440 -14.38 -24.19 -10.42
CA ALA A 440 -13.33 -24.47 -9.45
C ALA A 440 -13.84 -24.65 -8.02
N VAL A 441 -14.88 -23.93 -7.64
CA VAL A 441 -15.48 -23.97 -6.28
C VAL A 441 -16.89 -24.53 -6.31
N SER A 442 -17.29 -25.31 -7.31
CA SER A 442 -18.62 -25.94 -7.29
C SER A 442 -18.64 -27.08 -6.25
N PRO A 443 -19.67 -27.18 -5.38
CA PRO A 443 -20.94 -26.43 -5.35
C PRO A 443 -20.96 -25.21 -4.42
N GLN A 444 -19.83 -24.80 -3.83
CA GLN A 444 -19.74 -23.63 -2.95
C GLN A 444 -20.19 -22.33 -3.66
N PRO A 445 -20.84 -21.40 -2.92
CA PRO A 445 -21.32 -20.15 -3.49
C PRO A 445 -20.19 -19.21 -3.94
N ILE A 446 -20.49 -18.44 -4.98
CA ILE A 446 -19.70 -17.29 -5.46
C ILE A 446 -20.58 -16.07 -5.37
N PHE A 447 -20.08 -15.01 -4.74
CA PHE A 447 -20.72 -13.71 -4.74
C PHE A 447 -19.98 -12.78 -5.70
N TYR A 448 -20.51 -12.69 -6.93
CA TYR A 448 -20.05 -11.80 -7.98
C TYR A 448 -20.52 -10.37 -7.69
N ARG A 449 -19.59 -9.45 -7.48
CA ARG A 449 -19.91 -8.02 -7.36
C ARG A 449 -19.95 -7.41 -8.75
N SER A 450 -21.06 -6.77 -9.13
CA SER A 450 -21.16 -6.12 -10.45
C SER A 450 -20.21 -4.94 -10.61
N LEU A 451 -20.02 -4.45 -11.83
CA LEU A 451 -18.97 -3.47 -12.14
C LEU A 451 -19.10 -2.15 -11.34
N ASP A 452 -18.13 -1.88 -10.47
CA ASP A 452 -17.86 -0.64 -9.73
C ASP A 452 -16.76 0.20 -10.44
N LEU A 453 -17.04 0.63 -11.67
CA LEU A 453 -16.16 1.53 -12.42
C LEU A 453 -16.29 2.95 -11.87
N ARG A 454 -15.30 3.39 -11.07
CA ARG A 454 -15.31 4.73 -10.45
C ARG A 454 -14.79 5.79 -11.40
N GLU A 455 -15.70 6.43 -12.12
CA GLU A 455 -15.42 7.54 -13.03
C GLU A 455 -16.35 8.71 -12.68
N SER A 456 -15.77 9.82 -12.19
CA SER A 456 -16.41 11.14 -12.07
C SER A 456 -17.90 11.15 -11.68
N GLY A 457 -18.21 10.75 -10.44
CA GLY A 457 -19.51 11.04 -9.79
C GLY A 457 -20.64 10.06 -10.08
N THR A 458 -20.46 9.07 -10.95
CA THR A 458 -21.44 8.01 -11.26
C THR A 458 -20.94 6.62 -10.84
N ASP A 459 -20.53 6.48 -9.58
CA ASP A 459 -19.95 5.22 -9.08
C ASP A 459 -21.02 4.17 -8.69
N GLY A 460 -20.65 2.88 -8.85
CA GLY A 460 -21.43 1.70 -8.48
C GLY A 460 -22.83 1.64 -9.09
N SER A 461 -23.81 1.17 -8.33
CA SER A 461 -25.17 0.86 -8.84
C SER A 461 -25.91 2.07 -9.44
N PHE A 462 -25.56 3.29 -9.05
CA PHE A 462 -26.15 4.51 -9.63
C PHE A 462 -25.74 4.72 -11.09
N SER A 463 -24.56 4.22 -11.50
CA SER A 463 -24.13 4.24 -12.91
C SER A 463 -25.17 3.59 -13.82
N TYR A 464 -25.83 2.52 -13.36
CA TYR A 464 -26.81 1.76 -14.12
C TYR A 464 -28.08 2.55 -14.43
N THR A 465 -28.34 3.66 -13.73
CA THR A 465 -29.45 4.56 -14.05
C THR A 465 -29.16 5.44 -15.27
N PHE A 466 -27.88 5.68 -15.60
CA PHE A 466 -27.44 6.45 -16.76
C PHE A 466 -26.97 5.57 -17.91
N GLU A 467 -26.23 4.50 -17.59
CA GLU A 467 -25.67 3.53 -18.54
C GLU A 467 -26.24 2.12 -18.27
N PRO A 468 -27.55 1.92 -18.46
CA PRO A 468 -28.21 0.66 -18.11
C PRO A 468 -27.74 -0.55 -18.90
N GLU A 469 -27.30 -0.33 -20.14
CA GLU A 469 -26.92 -1.39 -21.06
C GLU A 469 -25.74 -2.21 -20.54
N LEU A 470 -24.81 -1.58 -19.82
CA LEU A 470 -23.67 -2.28 -19.22
C LEU A 470 -24.15 -3.31 -18.19
N PHE A 471 -25.10 -2.92 -17.33
CA PHE A 471 -25.69 -3.84 -16.36
C PHE A 471 -26.47 -4.96 -17.05
N ASP A 472 -27.20 -4.63 -18.13
CA ASP A 472 -27.92 -5.63 -18.91
C ASP A 472 -26.99 -6.69 -19.53
N TRP A 473 -25.77 -6.28 -19.94
CA TRP A 473 -24.74 -7.17 -20.45
C TRP A 473 -24.18 -8.05 -19.32
N GLU A 474 -23.90 -7.49 -18.13
CA GLU A 474 -23.49 -8.27 -16.96
C GLU A 474 -24.54 -9.30 -16.53
N LEU A 475 -25.82 -8.93 -16.54
CA LEU A 475 -26.90 -9.88 -16.26
C LEU A 475 -26.97 -11.01 -17.29
N SER A 476 -26.63 -10.70 -18.55
CA SER A 476 -26.52 -11.71 -19.62
C SER A 476 -25.35 -12.67 -19.37
N VAL A 477 -24.23 -12.18 -18.82
CA VAL A 477 -23.08 -13.01 -18.39
C VAL A 477 -23.53 -14.01 -17.33
N LEU A 478 -24.17 -13.54 -16.24
CA LEU A 478 -24.62 -14.42 -15.15
C LEU A 478 -25.62 -15.47 -15.64
N LYS A 479 -26.55 -15.06 -16.50
CA LYS A 479 -27.51 -15.96 -17.14
C LYS A 479 -26.80 -17.04 -17.96
N LYS A 480 -25.82 -16.66 -18.79
CA LYS A 480 -25.05 -17.60 -19.62
C LYS A 480 -24.30 -18.63 -18.77
N VAL A 481 -23.61 -18.20 -17.70
CA VAL A 481 -22.91 -19.11 -16.78
C VAL A 481 -23.86 -20.10 -16.11
N CYS A 482 -25.05 -19.63 -15.73
CA CYS A 482 -26.08 -20.50 -15.17
C CYS A 482 -26.62 -21.52 -16.20
N GLU A 483 -26.82 -21.10 -17.46
CA GLU A 483 -27.25 -21.96 -18.55
C GLU A 483 -26.17 -23.00 -18.91
N SER A 484 -24.89 -22.70 -18.68
CA SER A 484 -23.77 -23.64 -18.76
C SER A 484 -23.72 -24.68 -17.63
N GLY A 485 -24.64 -24.61 -16.65
CA GLY A 485 -24.82 -25.60 -15.59
C GLY A 485 -24.37 -25.17 -14.20
N TYR A 486 -23.73 -24.00 -14.06
CA TYR A 486 -23.22 -23.51 -12.78
C TYR A 486 -24.22 -22.58 -12.08
N LYS A 487 -24.90 -23.11 -11.06
CA LYS A 487 -25.96 -22.39 -10.33
C LYS A 487 -25.50 -21.80 -9.00
N ASN A 488 -24.20 -21.80 -8.73
CA ASN A 488 -23.58 -21.36 -7.49
C ASN A 488 -23.15 -19.87 -7.52
N VAL A 489 -23.46 -19.12 -8.58
CA VAL A 489 -23.12 -17.69 -8.69
C VAL A 489 -24.30 -16.82 -8.26
N ASN A 490 -24.04 -15.90 -7.33
CA ASN A 490 -24.95 -14.89 -6.79
C ASN A 490 -24.42 -13.49 -7.12
N LEU A 491 -25.29 -12.47 -7.02
CA LEU A 491 -24.96 -11.08 -7.38
C LEU A 491 -24.94 -10.17 -6.15
N ILE A 492 -23.87 -9.38 -6.00
CA ILE A 492 -23.77 -8.25 -5.07
C ILE A 492 -23.78 -6.95 -5.88
N LEU A 493 -24.69 -6.03 -5.53
CA LEU A 493 -24.70 -4.67 -6.06
C LEU A 493 -23.80 -3.73 -5.22
N PRO A 494 -22.76 -3.11 -5.80
CA PRO A 494 -21.90 -2.16 -5.11
C PRO A 494 -22.56 -0.78 -4.98
N PHE A 495 -22.17 -0.05 -3.94
CA PHE A 495 -22.39 1.38 -3.77
C PHE A 495 -23.86 1.82 -3.92
N VAL A 496 -24.78 1.04 -3.34
CA VAL A 496 -26.21 1.34 -3.35
C VAL A 496 -26.51 2.46 -2.34
N ARG A 497 -26.96 3.62 -2.83
CA ARG A 497 -27.19 4.81 -2.01
C ARG A 497 -28.63 4.90 -1.51
N SER A 498 -29.60 4.41 -2.29
CA SER A 498 -31.02 4.45 -1.93
C SER A 498 -31.77 3.16 -2.29
N VAL A 499 -32.94 2.97 -1.68
CA VAL A 499 -33.81 1.81 -1.95
C VAL A 499 -34.30 1.82 -3.40
N GLU A 500 -34.51 3.00 -3.98
CA GLU A 500 -34.93 3.18 -5.37
C GLU A 500 -33.85 2.69 -6.35
N GLU A 501 -32.56 2.93 -6.06
CA GLU A 501 -31.46 2.40 -6.87
C GLU A 501 -31.46 0.86 -6.86
N PHE A 502 -31.69 0.25 -5.69
CA PHE A 502 -31.82 -1.21 -5.59
C PHE A 502 -33.01 -1.73 -6.39
N VAL A 503 -34.19 -1.11 -6.21
CA VAL A 503 -35.42 -1.51 -6.93
C VAL A 503 -35.24 -1.40 -8.44
N TYR A 504 -34.55 -0.36 -8.92
CA TYR A 504 -34.23 -0.21 -10.34
C TYR A 504 -33.40 -1.40 -10.87
N CYS A 505 -32.33 -1.77 -10.16
CA CYS A 505 -31.48 -2.90 -10.53
C CYS A 505 -32.25 -4.23 -10.47
N GLN A 506 -33.09 -4.41 -9.44
CA GLN A 506 -33.93 -5.60 -9.29
C GLN A 506 -34.94 -5.73 -10.45
N GLN A 507 -35.58 -4.64 -10.87
CA GLN A 507 -36.51 -4.65 -12.01
C GLN A 507 -35.82 -5.04 -13.32
N ARG A 508 -34.58 -4.60 -13.54
CA ARG A 508 -33.77 -5.01 -14.69
C ARG A 508 -33.40 -6.49 -14.64
N LEU A 509 -32.98 -6.98 -13.48
CA LEU A 509 -32.75 -8.41 -13.25
C LEU A 509 -33.98 -9.24 -13.60
N GLU A 510 -35.18 -8.83 -13.17
CA GLU A 510 -36.43 -9.53 -13.51
C GLU A 510 -36.77 -9.48 -15.00
N THR A 511 -36.44 -8.37 -15.66
CA THR A 511 -36.72 -8.19 -17.09
C THR A 511 -35.82 -9.07 -17.94
N ILE A 512 -34.53 -9.16 -17.62
CA ILE A 512 -33.53 -9.86 -18.43
C ILE A 512 -33.45 -11.34 -18.07
N TRP A 513 -33.58 -11.67 -16.79
CA TRP A 513 -33.39 -13.01 -16.26
C TRP A 513 -34.51 -13.44 -15.31
N LYS A 514 -35.72 -13.46 -15.86
CA LYS A 514 -36.94 -13.89 -15.18
C LYS A 514 -36.90 -15.35 -14.69
N ASN A 515 -36.38 -16.26 -15.51
CA ASN A 515 -36.38 -17.71 -15.24
C ASN A 515 -35.11 -18.19 -14.53
N ARG A 516 -34.58 -17.39 -13.60
CA ARG A 516 -33.36 -17.73 -12.86
C ARG A 516 -33.61 -18.80 -11.79
N PRO A 517 -32.56 -19.52 -11.34
CA PRO A 517 -32.70 -20.52 -10.28
C PRO A 517 -33.25 -19.92 -8.99
N ALA A 518 -34.10 -20.68 -8.27
CA ALA A 518 -34.67 -20.24 -6.99
C ALA A 518 -33.62 -19.97 -5.91
N GLN A 519 -32.44 -20.59 -6.02
CA GLN A 519 -31.30 -20.40 -5.12
C GLN A 519 -30.47 -19.13 -5.42
N PHE A 520 -30.71 -18.43 -6.54
CA PHE A 520 -29.96 -17.23 -6.89
C PHE A 520 -30.30 -16.09 -5.92
N GLN A 521 -29.27 -15.55 -5.28
CA GLN A 521 -29.40 -14.46 -4.33
C GLN A 521 -28.94 -13.13 -4.93
N LEU A 522 -29.71 -12.08 -4.63
CA LEU A 522 -29.37 -10.69 -4.91
C LEU A 522 -29.07 -9.98 -3.59
N TRP A 523 -27.82 -9.61 -3.40
CA TRP A 523 -27.28 -8.94 -2.22
C TRP A 523 -26.88 -7.50 -2.55
N ILE A 524 -26.68 -6.69 -1.52
CA ILE A 524 -26.10 -5.35 -1.64
C ILE A 524 -24.80 -5.26 -0.83
N MET A 525 -23.90 -4.40 -1.26
CA MET A 525 -22.74 -4.04 -0.46
C MET A 525 -23.13 -2.95 0.55
N ALA A 526 -23.05 -3.24 1.84
CA ALA A 526 -23.34 -2.32 2.93
C ALA A 526 -22.11 -1.43 3.20
N GLU A 527 -21.91 -0.46 2.33
CA GLU A 527 -20.71 0.39 2.32
C GLU A 527 -20.99 1.90 2.33
N VAL A 528 -22.23 2.31 2.08
CA VAL A 528 -22.68 3.70 2.16
C VAL A 528 -23.46 3.88 3.47
N PRO A 529 -23.28 4.99 4.22
CA PRO A 529 -23.94 5.19 5.50
C PRO A 529 -25.48 5.11 5.44
N SER A 530 -26.12 5.37 4.30
CA SER A 530 -27.58 5.24 4.16
C SER A 530 -28.08 3.83 4.46
N VAL A 531 -27.30 2.78 4.18
CA VAL A 531 -27.66 1.39 4.45
C VAL A 531 -27.83 1.14 5.97
N LEU A 532 -27.07 1.82 6.83
CA LEU A 532 -27.21 1.71 8.30
C LEU A 532 -28.61 2.11 8.78
N PHE A 533 -29.21 3.08 8.10
CA PHE A 533 -30.50 3.65 8.47
C PHE A 533 -31.66 2.96 7.77
N LEU A 534 -31.43 2.42 6.56
CA LEU A 534 -32.48 1.93 5.67
C LEU A 534 -32.44 0.42 5.41
N LEU A 535 -31.55 -0.35 6.05
CA LEU A 535 -31.46 -1.80 5.83
C LEU A 535 -32.83 -2.52 5.92
N PRO A 536 -33.71 -2.25 6.90
CA PRO A 536 -35.04 -2.86 6.91
C PRO A 536 -35.87 -2.58 5.67
N ASP A 537 -35.74 -1.41 5.05
CA ASP A 537 -36.48 -1.03 3.85
C ASP A 537 -35.86 -1.67 2.59
N TYR A 538 -34.53 -1.82 2.55
CA TYR A 538 -33.86 -2.64 1.54
C TYR A 538 -34.30 -4.11 1.58
N VAL A 539 -34.42 -4.69 2.78
CA VAL A 539 -34.91 -6.08 2.93
C VAL A 539 -36.35 -6.20 2.44
N LYS A 540 -37.23 -5.24 2.79
CA LYS A 540 -38.60 -5.21 2.26
C LYS A 540 -38.65 -5.08 0.74
N ALA A 541 -37.71 -4.35 0.14
CA ALA A 541 -37.60 -4.24 -1.31
C ALA A 541 -37.12 -5.54 -1.99
N GLY A 542 -36.57 -6.50 -1.23
CA GLY A 542 -36.19 -7.82 -1.72
C GLY A 542 -34.68 -8.10 -1.69
N VAL A 543 -33.90 -7.34 -0.91
CA VAL A 543 -32.51 -7.70 -0.60
C VAL A 543 -32.47 -9.01 0.18
N GLN A 544 -31.67 -9.98 -0.28
CA GLN A 544 -31.57 -11.32 0.31
C GLN A 544 -30.31 -11.52 1.17
N GLY A 545 -29.48 -10.48 1.32
CA GLY A 545 -28.26 -10.53 2.11
C GLY A 545 -27.41 -9.27 1.92
N ILE A 546 -26.44 -9.07 2.81
CA ILE A 546 -25.53 -7.93 2.75
C ILE A 546 -24.07 -8.37 2.86
N SER A 547 -23.19 -7.64 2.16
CA SER A 547 -21.73 -7.72 2.36
C SER A 547 -21.20 -6.38 2.84
N ILE A 548 -20.64 -6.31 4.04
CA ILE A 548 -20.09 -5.08 4.60
C ILE A 548 -18.74 -4.77 3.93
N GLY A 549 -18.70 -3.72 3.12
CA GLY A 549 -17.48 -3.20 2.50
C GLY A 549 -16.74 -2.27 3.46
N THR A 550 -15.82 -2.80 4.28
CA THR A 550 -15.23 -2.02 5.39
C THR A 550 -14.44 -0.81 4.92
N ASN A 551 -13.84 -0.86 3.72
CA ASN A 551 -13.01 0.22 3.21
C ASN A 551 -13.82 1.49 2.94
N ASP A 552 -14.84 1.36 2.08
CA ASP A 552 -15.73 2.47 1.72
C ASP A 552 -16.58 2.92 2.91
N LEU A 553 -17.07 1.99 3.73
CA LEU A 553 -17.80 2.34 4.95
C LEU A 553 -16.95 3.20 5.90
N THR A 554 -15.67 2.85 6.08
CA THR A 554 -14.73 3.64 6.89
C THR A 554 -14.53 5.03 6.30
N GLN A 555 -14.33 5.13 4.99
CA GLN A 555 -14.14 6.40 4.30
C GLN A 555 -15.31 7.36 4.49
N PHE A 556 -16.55 6.88 4.27
CA PHE A 556 -17.73 7.73 4.38
C PHE A 556 -18.12 8.05 5.82
N LEU A 557 -17.94 7.12 6.76
CA LEU A 557 -18.23 7.40 8.17
C LEU A 557 -17.25 8.39 8.79
N LEU A 558 -15.99 8.38 8.36
CA LEU A 558 -14.94 9.24 8.93
C LEU A 558 -14.65 10.48 8.08
N GLY A 559 -15.20 10.59 6.88
CA GLY A 559 -14.96 11.71 5.97
C GLY A 559 -13.53 11.73 5.42
N ILE A 560 -12.97 10.56 5.10
CA ILE A 560 -11.57 10.40 4.67
C ILE A 560 -11.52 9.96 3.20
N HIS A 561 -10.64 10.57 2.42
CA HIS A 561 -10.42 10.20 1.01
C HIS A 561 -9.26 9.21 0.83
N ARG A 562 -9.41 8.30 -0.15
CA ARG A 562 -8.43 7.24 -0.51
C ARG A 562 -7.01 7.74 -0.80
N ASN A 563 -6.87 8.97 -1.27
CA ASN A 563 -5.61 9.50 -1.79
C ASN A 563 -4.90 10.43 -0.80
N SER A 564 -5.42 10.64 0.42
CA SER A 564 -4.69 11.37 1.45
C SER A 564 -3.86 10.42 2.30
N GLU A 565 -2.66 10.07 1.80
CA GLU A 565 -1.68 9.19 2.47
C GLU A 565 -1.36 9.64 3.91
N GLN A 566 -1.49 10.95 4.21
CA GLN A 566 -1.28 11.52 5.54
C GLN A 566 -2.40 11.22 6.55
N VAL A 567 -3.61 10.88 6.11
CA VAL A 567 -4.77 10.61 6.99
C VAL A 567 -5.03 9.11 7.10
N ALA A 568 -4.79 8.33 6.04
CA ALA A 568 -5.07 6.89 5.98
C ALA A 568 -4.28 6.04 7.00
N SER A 569 -3.10 6.49 7.46
CA SER A 569 -2.28 5.78 8.44
C SER A 569 -2.80 5.84 9.88
N GLY A 570 -3.81 6.68 10.16
CA GLY A 570 -4.40 6.83 11.50
C GLY A 570 -5.77 6.14 11.67
N PHE A 571 -6.48 5.86 10.59
CA PHE A 571 -7.89 5.46 10.64
C PHE A 571 -8.10 4.10 9.99
N TYR A 572 -8.21 3.10 10.85
CA TYR A 572 -8.37 1.70 10.48
C TYR A 572 -9.75 1.22 10.88
N GLY A 573 -10.23 0.10 10.31
CA GLY A 573 -11.53 -0.52 10.63
C GLY A 573 -11.78 -0.89 12.12
N ARG A 574 -10.86 -0.51 13.03
CA ARG A 574 -10.99 -0.53 14.49
C ARG A 574 -11.59 0.74 15.07
N ASP A 575 -11.77 1.80 14.28
CA ASP A 575 -12.40 3.02 14.77
C ASP A 575 -13.75 2.72 15.41
N ARG A 576 -14.04 3.41 16.52
CA ARG A 576 -15.22 3.11 17.34
C ARG A 576 -16.52 3.37 16.57
N ALA A 577 -16.57 4.39 15.71
CA ALA A 577 -17.74 4.67 14.88
C ALA A 577 -17.94 3.56 13.84
N VAL A 578 -16.86 3.11 13.19
CA VAL A 578 -16.88 2.02 12.21
C VAL A 578 -17.32 0.71 12.86
N MET A 579 -16.73 0.33 14.00
CA MET A 579 -17.10 -0.90 14.70
C MET A 579 -18.56 -0.89 15.19
N ARG A 580 -19.09 0.26 15.61
CA ARG A 580 -20.52 0.40 15.95
C ARG A 580 -21.41 0.27 14.73
N ALA A 581 -21.02 0.82 13.59
CA ALA A 581 -21.74 0.68 12.35
C ALA A 581 -21.77 -0.79 11.89
N ILE A 582 -20.63 -1.50 11.98
CA ILE A 582 -20.54 -2.94 11.68
C ILE A 582 -21.45 -3.74 12.61
N GLU A 583 -21.38 -3.52 13.93
CA GLU A 583 -22.26 -4.18 14.91
C GLU A 583 -23.74 -3.95 14.58
N GLN A 584 -24.11 -2.71 14.26
CA GLN A 584 -25.48 -2.35 13.90
C GLN A 584 -25.96 -3.11 12.66
N LEU A 585 -25.16 -3.16 11.59
CA LEU A 585 -25.51 -3.88 10.36
C LEU A 585 -25.70 -5.38 10.61
N ILE A 586 -24.79 -6.00 11.37
CA ILE A 586 -24.89 -7.44 11.70
C ILE A 586 -26.17 -7.71 12.49
N ARG A 587 -26.46 -6.91 13.52
CA ARG A 587 -27.67 -7.08 14.34
C ARG A 587 -28.95 -6.84 13.56
N GLN A 588 -28.98 -5.83 12.68
CA GLN A 588 -30.14 -5.56 11.83
C GLN A 588 -30.37 -6.68 10.81
N ALA A 589 -29.30 -7.20 10.19
CA ALA A 589 -29.40 -8.34 9.27
C ALA A 589 -29.91 -9.60 9.98
N GLN A 590 -29.40 -9.88 11.19
CA GLN A 590 -29.88 -10.98 12.02
C GLN A 590 -31.36 -10.82 12.40
N ALA A 591 -31.79 -9.60 12.76
CA ALA A 591 -33.19 -9.32 13.08
C ALA A 591 -34.12 -9.44 11.86
N ALA A 592 -33.58 -9.23 10.66
CA ALA A 592 -34.29 -9.37 9.39
C ALA A 592 -34.17 -10.77 8.76
N ASP A 593 -33.50 -11.72 9.43
CA ASP A 593 -33.25 -13.09 8.97
C ASP A 593 -32.58 -13.17 7.58
N ILE A 594 -31.63 -12.26 7.32
CA ILE A 594 -30.80 -12.28 6.12
C ILE A 594 -29.32 -12.47 6.47
N PRO A 595 -28.55 -13.18 5.62
CA PRO A 595 -27.11 -13.36 5.82
C PRO A 595 -26.35 -12.03 5.77
N CYS A 596 -25.35 -11.92 6.62
CA CYS A 596 -24.42 -10.80 6.69
C CYS A 596 -22.99 -11.29 6.57
N SER A 597 -22.30 -10.85 5.52
CA SER A 597 -20.87 -11.07 5.29
C SER A 597 -20.09 -9.79 5.55
N ILE A 598 -18.80 -9.90 5.84
CA ILE A 598 -17.86 -8.77 5.86
C ILE A 598 -16.71 -9.06 4.90
N CYS A 599 -16.36 -8.06 4.09
CA CYS A 599 -15.24 -8.13 3.15
C CYS A 599 -14.29 -6.95 3.33
N GLY A 600 -13.02 -7.17 2.99
CA GLY A 600 -11.95 -6.18 3.12
C GLY A 600 -10.81 -6.65 4.02
N ASP A 601 -9.75 -5.86 4.07
CA ASP A 601 -8.50 -6.26 4.75
C ASP A 601 -8.57 -6.12 6.28
N ALA A 602 -9.63 -5.52 6.83
CA ALA A 602 -9.73 -5.24 8.27
C ALA A 602 -9.66 -6.50 9.13
N THR A 603 -10.27 -7.60 8.71
CA THR A 603 -10.25 -8.88 9.45
C THR A 603 -8.92 -9.61 9.35
N ALA A 604 -8.20 -9.44 8.25
CA ALA A 604 -6.85 -9.97 8.07
C ALA A 604 -5.80 -9.16 8.87
N LEU A 605 -5.91 -7.83 8.85
CA LEU A 605 -5.01 -6.93 9.56
C LEU A 605 -5.25 -6.93 11.07
N TYR A 606 -6.49 -7.14 11.51
CA TYR A 606 -6.90 -7.07 12.91
C TYR A 606 -7.69 -8.32 13.34
N PRO A 607 -6.99 -9.44 13.60
CA PRO A 607 -7.63 -10.70 14.01
C PRO A 607 -8.50 -10.58 15.28
N GLU A 608 -8.24 -9.58 16.13
CA GLU A 608 -9.06 -9.30 17.31
C GLU A 608 -10.50 -8.88 16.99
N ILE A 609 -10.74 -8.33 15.78
CA ILE A 609 -12.08 -7.94 15.34
C ILE A 609 -12.95 -9.19 15.11
N VAL A 610 -12.34 -10.31 14.65
CA VAL A 610 -13.05 -11.56 14.35
C VAL A 610 -13.87 -12.04 15.55
N GLU A 611 -13.34 -11.93 16.76
CA GLU A 611 -14.07 -12.32 17.98
C GLU A 611 -15.34 -11.48 18.19
N SER A 612 -15.28 -10.18 17.90
CA SER A 612 -16.45 -9.31 17.99
C SER A 612 -17.49 -9.66 16.93
N LEU A 613 -17.06 -9.88 15.68
CA LEU A 613 -17.95 -10.23 14.56
C LEU A 613 -18.71 -11.53 14.82
N VAL A 614 -18.01 -12.58 15.25
CA VAL A 614 -18.62 -13.87 15.60
C VAL A 614 -19.60 -13.69 16.75
N ARG A 615 -19.22 -12.93 17.78
CA ARG A 615 -20.11 -12.64 18.93
C ARG A 615 -21.37 -11.85 18.54
N TRP A 616 -21.26 -10.96 17.56
CA TRP A 616 -22.40 -10.21 17.04
C TRP A 616 -23.30 -11.05 16.14
N GLY A 617 -22.86 -12.24 15.72
CA GLY A 617 -23.65 -13.16 14.92
C GLY A 617 -23.45 -13.00 13.41
N ILE A 618 -22.25 -12.63 12.98
CA ILE A 618 -21.94 -12.56 11.54
C ILE A 618 -22.10 -13.95 10.88
N SER A 619 -22.65 -13.98 9.67
CA SER A 619 -22.87 -15.23 8.92
C SER A 619 -21.59 -15.73 8.27
N SER A 620 -20.81 -14.82 7.68
CA SER A 620 -19.58 -15.17 6.98
C SER A 620 -18.53 -14.06 7.03
N ILE A 621 -17.26 -14.45 6.88
CA ILE A 621 -16.11 -13.54 6.81
C ILE A 621 -15.35 -13.84 5.53
N SER A 622 -15.15 -12.82 4.67
CA SER A 622 -14.47 -12.96 3.39
C SER A 622 -13.11 -12.26 3.39
N VAL A 623 -12.03 -13.03 3.24
CA VAL A 623 -10.63 -12.55 3.32
C VAL A 623 -9.83 -12.87 2.06
N ASN A 624 -8.68 -12.22 1.87
CA ASN A 624 -7.77 -12.61 0.79
C ASN A 624 -7.19 -14.00 1.04
N VAL A 625 -6.74 -14.66 -0.03
CA VAL A 625 -6.22 -16.03 -0.04
C VAL A 625 -5.16 -16.26 1.05
N ASP A 626 -4.24 -15.31 1.26
CA ASP A 626 -3.15 -15.42 2.24
C ASP A 626 -3.62 -15.44 3.71
N ALA A 627 -4.78 -14.85 4.00
CA ALA A 627 -5.29 -14.69 5.35
C ALA A 627 -6.24 -15.82 5.79
N VAL A 628 -6.55 -16.77 4.90
CA VAL A 628 -7.54 -17.83 5.14
C VAL A 628 -7.20 -18.67 6.37
N GLU A 629 -6.00 -19.24 6.46
CA GLU A 629 -5.63 -20.12 7.58
C GLU A 629 -5.60 -19.39 8.93
N GLN A 630 -5.14 -18.14 8.95
CA GLN A 630 -5.14 -17.31 10.15
C GLN A 630 -6.56 -16.99 10.60
N THR A 631 -7.43 -16.62 9.66
CA THR A 631 -8.83 -16.25 9.93
C THR A 631 -9.63 -17.48 10.38
N CYS A 632 -9.43 -18.63 9.74
CA CYS A 632 -10.04 -19.91 10.14
C CYS A 632 -9.78 -20.23 11.62
N ARG A 633 -8.51 -20.12 12.06
CA ARG A 633 -8.13 -20.31 13.47
C ARG A 633 -8.73 -19.25 14.39
N ALA A 634 -8.87 -18.00 13.93
CA ALA A 634 -9.48 -16.92 14.71
C ALA A 634 -10.98 -17.16 14.93
N ILE A 635 -11.71 -17.58 13.88
CA ILE A 635 -13.14 -17.94 13.96
C ILE A 635 -13.34 -19.10 14.93
N ALA A 636 -12.61 -20.22 14.74
CA ALA A 636 -12.74 -21.39 15.60
C ALA A 636 -12.49 -21.07 17.08
N ARG A 637 -11.48 -20.23 17.37
CA ARG A 637 -11.20 -19.76 18.74
C ARG A 637 -12.33 -18.90 19.31
N ALA A 638 -12.89 -18.00 18.49
CA ALA A 638 -13.99 -17.12 18.92
C ALA A 638 -15.25 -17.93 19.26
N GLU A 639 -15.64 -18.87 18.40
CA GLU A 639 -16.79 -19.75 18.64
C GLU A 639 -16.59 -20.65 19.86
N GLN A 640 -15.41 -21.26 20.01
CA GLN A 640 -15.10 -22.07 21.18
C GLN A 640 -15.21 -21.27 22.48
N ARG A 641 -14.75 -20.00 22.49
CA ARG A 641 -14.92 -19.12 23.64
C ARG A 641 -16.38 -18.83 23.96
N LEU A 642 -17.21 -18.58 22.94
CA LEU A 642 -18.65 -18.34 23.13
C LEU A 642 -19.35 -19.58 23.71
N LEU A 643 -19.04 -20.76 23.19
CA LEU A 643 -19.56 -22.04 23.72
C LEU A 643 -19.14 -22.26 25.17
N MET A 644 -17.86 -22.03 25.51
CA MET A 644 -17.38 -22.14 26.88
C MET A 644 -18.04 -21.13 27.82
N GLN A 645 -18.27 -19.90 27.36
CA GLN A 645 -18.98 -18.87 28.14
C GLN A 645 -20.43 -19.28 28.40
N ALA A 646 -21.14 -19.76 27.38
CA ALA A 646 -22.51 -20.26 27.51
C ALA A 646 -22.59 -21.48 28.45
N ALA A 647 -21.66 -22.43 28.32
CA ALA A 647 -21.59 -23.59 29.21
C ALA A 647 -21.36 -23.17 30.67
N ARG A 648 -20.45 -22.20 30.92
CA ARG A 648 -20.24 -21.66 32.27
C ARG A 648 -21.46 -20.92 32.82
N SER A 649 -22.19 -20.16 31.99
CA SER A 649 -23.41 -19.50 32.44
C SER A 649 -24.52 -20.49 32.78
N ILE A 650 -24.59 -21.62 32.07
CA ILE A 650 -25.53 -22.71 32.38
C ILE A 650 -25.14 -23.47 33.65
N ILE A 651 -23.83 -23.63 33.93
CA ILE A 651 -23.36 -24.29 35.16
C ILE A 651 -23.54 -23.38 36.40
N ASN A 652 -23.44 -22.06 36.23
CA ASN A 652 -23.52 -21.08 37.32
C ASN A 652 -24.95 -20.55 37.60
N ASN A 653 -25.92 -20.84 36.73
CA ASN A 653 -27.34 -20.57 36.91
C ASN A 653 -28.06 -21.88 37.28
#